data_AF-A0A2L0UC70-F1
#
_entry.id   AF-A0A2L0UC70-F1
#
_cell.length_a   1.000
_cell.length_b   1.000
_cell.length_c   1.000
_cell.angle_alpha   90.00
_cell.angle_beta   90.00
_cell.angle_gamma   90.00
#
_symmetry.space_group_name_H-M   'P 1'
#
loop_
_entity.id
_entity.type
_entity.pdbx_description
1 polymer ?
#
loop_
_entity_poly.entity_id
_entity_poly.type
_entity_poly.pdbx_seq_one_letter_code
_entity_poly.pdbx_strand_id
1 'polypeptide(L)'
;MTIFCPVKSMGAFASSVGDDPASSGTGPSAGGPHDKPTDRRGQGVLPGTGTGRHRSLEPFCRLGWGGGGHIDHGPFHAVTSDAKREFMMEQNRPLSGRRLTCRAVALGSVVLLSACVLPSAQDPSGTGAVVPGAAGTGGIWVSSGRVASTSDSFFTQSLGFQAGSSPATSAPTAGAAPLGTTSYAVPGDAIFVAGNGNDDSRGTQDAPLKTIKAAISQARSGQTVVLRGGTYPEAVKIPTTKQITLQAFPQEEVWLDGSVPVFDFEQDGPAFVADGWTAEFDASPTYSWGNEDGTTPGWTFVDPAYPMASHPDQVWIDGTAQRQVGSLGELGADSFYVDYDGNRLFLGSDPAGKDVRASSLAKAISIQSEGSAVKGIGVRRFSPSVPHMAAVTLESSDIAVENVIIEQTSTTGLAVSGTNARLENITLTQNGMLGASATYADGLSATNLDVTDNNTEGFNHSPAAGGVKIGRTRTVHIRDSNFSANNGTGLWFDESSFDLTVSGNEIVGNSGHGLSVEISARVVVADNVVAENTGHGLKINNTSDVEVWNNSFISNGRPINIVQDARRASDRRTPGHDPRQHFPDPLMTWINGSIDLRNNVITGTTANCLLCVEDYSHQMSAEEMEIATSGNVLHRSSGTSPAWLVIWSRGREEPAVFTTLGRFRNATGQAKHDMELTGDAIADPTTFRVSDTVRSSVVAEPLPDRIAALLRVPSGSLLVGPVG
;
A
#
# COMPACT_ATOMS: atom_id res chain seq x y z
N MET A 1 20.92 31.27 -9.55
CA MET A 1 20.31 31.76 -8.29
C MET A 1 18.84 31.93 -8.57
N THR A 2 18.04 30.95 -8.15
CA THR A 2 16.65 30.76 -8.60
C THR A 2 15.78 30.75 -7.38
N ILE A 3 14.79 31.63 -7.33
CA ILE A 3 13.93 31.81 -6.16
C ILE A 3 12.88 30.70 -6.17
N PHE A 4 12.92 29.81 -5.17
CA PHE A 4 11.80 28.94 -4.87
C PHE A 4 10.63 29.80 -4.37
N CYS A 5 9.52 29.81 -5.10
CA CYS A 5 8.24 30.09 -4.46
C CYS A 5 7.87 28.85 -3.63
N PRO A 6 7.54 29.00 -2.32
CA PRO A 6 7.03 27.88 -1.56
C PRO A 6 5.68 27.46 -2.14
N VAL A 7 5.59 26.20 -2.57
CA VAL A 7 4.29 25.53 -2.72
C VAL A 7 3.65 25.56 -1.33
N LYS A 8 2.36 25.94 -1.24
CA LYS A 8 1.66 25.88 0.05
C LYS A 8 1.73 24.46 0.59
N SER A 9 2.22 24.32 1.82
CA SER A 9 2.36 23.03 2.49
C SER A 9 1.00 22.35 2.66
N MET A 10 1.04 21.03 2.86
CA MET A 10 -0.14 20.19 2.96
C MET A 10 -0.88 20.54 4.26
N GLY A 11 -2.02 21.23 4.12
CA GLY A 11 -2.96 21.45 5.20
C GLY A 11 -3.77 20.19 5.42
N ALA A 12 -3.41 19.41 6.45
CA ALA A 12 -4.23 18.30 6.90
C ALA A 12 -5.51 18.86 7.51
N PHE A 13 -6.63 18.66 6.82
CA PHE A 13 -7.96 19.06 7.27
C PHE A 13 -8.93 17.92 6.99
N ALA A 14 -9.35 17.21 8.03
CA ALA A 14 -10.36 16.17 7.93
C ALA A 14 -11.72 16.69 8.44
N SER A 15 -12.78 16.36 7.71
CA SER A 15 -14.17 16.55 8.14
C SER A 15 -15.01 15.37 7.68
N SER A 16 -14.71 14.21 8.25
CA SER A 16 -15.41 12.95 8.05
C SER A 16 -16.44 12.76 9.16
N VAL A 17 -17.58 12.12 8.88
CA VAL A 17 -18.45 11.62 9.96
C VAL A 17 -17.75 10.42 10.60
N GLY A 18 -17.78 10.33 11.93
CA GLY A 18 -16.86 9.50 12.69
C GLY A 18 -16.99 8.00 12.44
N ASP A 19 -15.84 7.32 12.47
CA ASP A 19 -15.77 5.88 12.72
C ASP A 19 -16.19 5.60 14.17
N ASP A 20 -17.24 4.80 14.36
CA ASP A 20 -17.81 4.51 15.68
C ASP A 20 -17.07 3.30 16.31
N PRO A 21 -16.47 3.41 17.52
CA PRO A 21 -15.58 2.38 18.07
C PRO A 21 -16.36 1.16 18.56
N ALA A 22 -16.47 0.14 17.69
CA ALA A 22 -17.22 -1.10 17.92
C ALA A 22 -16.54 -2.08 18.91
N SER A 23 -16.39 -1.70 20.19
CA SER A 23 -15.81 -2.54 21.26
C SER A 23 -16.87 -3.12 22.21
N SER A 24 -17.69 -4.05 21.72
CA SER A 24 -18.78 -4.67 22.50
C SER A 24 -18.31 -5.75 23.49
N GLY A 25 -17.68 -5.34 24.60
CA GLY A 25 -17.31 -6.24 25.70
C GLY A 25 -18.51 -6.72 26.52
N THR A 26 -18.84 -8.02 26.47
CA THR A 26 -19.96 -8.61 27.22
C THR A 26 -19.54 -9.21 28.57
N GLY A 27 -20.06 -8.68 29.67
CA GLY A 27 -19.93 -9.25 31.02
C GLY A 27 -21.14 -8.91 31.91
N PRO A 28 -21.84 -9.88 32.54
CA PRO A 28 -23.12 -9.63 33.19
C PRO A 28 -23.07 -9.49 34.73
N SER A 29 -23.88 -8.61 35.32
CA SER A 29 -24.80 -8.97 36.42
C SER A 29 -25.71 -7.81 36.90
N ALA A 30 -26.76 -8.19 37.62
CA ALA A 30 -27.89 -7.40 38.13
C ALA A 30 -27.58 -6.18 39.01
N GLY A 31 -28.57 -5.30 39.27
CA GLY A 31 -28.38 -4.24 40.28
C GLY A 31 -29.57 -3.39 40.79
N GLY A 32 -30.63 -3.13 40.01
CA GLY A 32 -31.78 -2.33 40.49
C GLY A 32 -31.56 -0.79 40.49
N PRO A 33 -32.56 0.02 40.94
CA PRO A 33 -32.62 1.46 40.66
C PRO A 33 -32.45 2.37 41.90
N HIS A 34 -32.14 3.66 41.69
CA HIS A 34 -33.04 4.78 42.05
C HIS A 34 -32.53 6.18 41.61
N ASP A 35 -33.48 7.06 41.31
CA ASP A 35 -33.56 8.52 41.52
C ASP A 35 -32.48 9.52 41.00
N LYS A 36 -32.92 10.29 39.99
CA LYS A 36 -32.69 11.74 39.80
C LYS A 36 -32.99 12.52 41.10
N PRO A 37 -32.48 13.76 41.39
CA PRO A 37 -32.60 14.90 40.44
C PRO A 37 -31.68 16.17 40.58
N THR A 38 -31.79 17.11 39.60
CA THR A 38 -31.71 18.60 39.74
C THR A 38 -30.39 19.30 40.20
N ASP A 39 -30.13 20.61 39.98
CA ASP A 39 -30.69 21.62 39.03
C ASP A 39 -29.62 22.70 38.66
N ARG A 40 -29.82 23.35 37.50
CA ARG A 40 -29.58 24.79 37.14
C ARG A 40 -28.51 25.72 37.79
N ARG A 41 -27.84 26.44 36.85
CA ARG A 41 -27.63 27.93 36.69
C ARG A 41 -26.54 28.68 37.50
N GLY A 42 -25.95 29.69 36.82
CA GLY A 42 -25.32 30.88 37.45
C GLY A 42 -24.02 31.36 36.78
N GLN A 43 -24.00 31.79 35.51
CA GLN A 43 -23.83 33.20 35.11
C GLN A 43 -22.92 34.11 35.99
N GLY A 44 -21.88 34.72 35.40
CA GLY A 44 -21.32 35.98 35.95
C GLY A 44 -19.97 36.52 35.41
N VAL A 45 -20.05 37.59 34.59
CA VAL A 45 -19.16 38.79 34.60
C VAL A 45 -17.67 38.70 34.12
N LEU A 46 -17.40 39.42 33.02
CA LEU A 46 -16.11 39.98 32.55
C LEU A 46 -15.96 41.46 33.07
N PRO A 47 -14.86 42.24 32.88
CA PRO A 47 -13.71 42.06 31.97
C PRO A 47 -12.31 42.45 32.53
N GLY A 48 -11.28 42.34 31.69
CA GLY A 48 -9.97 42.98 31.85
C GLY A 48 -9.36 43.35 30.49
N THR A 49 -8.72 44.51 30.36
CA THR A 49 -8.23 45.05 29.07
C THR A 49 -6.70 45.11 28.98
N GLY A 50 -6.14 44.79 27.81
CA GLY A 50 -4.72 44.97 27.48
C GLY A 50 -4.52 45.26 26.00
N THR A 51 -3.69 46.24 25.64
CA THR A 51 -3.45 46.65 24.24
C THR A 51 -1.98 46.46 23.85
N GLY A 52 -1.72 45.74 22.76
CA GLY A 52 -0.37 45.30 22.36
C GLY A 52 -0.12 45.35 20.85
N ARG A 53 0.30 46.52 20.36
CA ARG A 53 0.59 46.87 18.95
C ARG A 53 1.20 45.75 18.09
N HIS A 54 0.50 45.35 17.01
CA HIS A 54 1.17 44.74 15.85
C HIS A 54 2.06 45.77 15.12
N ARG A 55 3.17 45.30 14.56
CA ARG A 55 3.85 45.93 13.40
C ARG A 55 3.81 44.94 12.25
N SER A 56 3.08 45.25 11.18
CA SER A 56 3.22 44.56 9.90
C SER A 56 4.44 45.08 9.14
N LEU A 57 5.14 44.19 8.44
CA LEU A 57 6.16 44.53 7.45
C LEU A 57 5.73 43.91 6.11
N GLU A 58 5.18 44.73 5.23
CA GLU A 58 4.88 44.35 3.85
C GLU A 58 6.10 44.58 2.94
N PRO A 59 6.51 43.60 2.11
CA PRO A 59 7.38 43.84 0.98
C PRO A 59 6.54 44.16 -0.28
N PHE A 60 6.55 45.42 -0.70
CA PHE A 60 6.03 45.83 -2.01
C PHE A 60 6.83 45.17 -3.16
N CYS A 61 6.14 44.62 -4.15
CA CYS A 61 6.71 44.35 -5.48
C CYS A 61 5.99 45.18 -6.54
N ARG A 62 6.72 46.07 -7.23
CA ARG A 62 6.22 46.83 -8.39
C ARG A 62 6.57 46.09 -9.69
N LEU A 63 5.59 45.99 -10.59
CA LEU A 63 5.83 45.65 -11.99
C LEU A 63 6.55 46.80 -12.71
N GLY A 64 7.53 46.45 -13.55
CA GLY A 64 8.15 47.35 -14.52
C GLY A 64 8.10 46.72 -15.91
N TRP A 65 7.78 47.51 -16.94
CA TRP A 65 7.64 47.05 -18.32
C TRP A 65 8.75 47.60 -19.24
N GLY A 66 9.21 46.73 -20.14
CA GLY A 66 10.15 46.93 -21.24
C GLY A 66 10.45 45.53 -21.79
N GLY A 67 10.27 45.19 -23.06
CA GLY A 67 10.76 45.90 -24.25
C GLY A 67 12.21 45.46 -24.52
N GLY A 68 12.57 44.77 -25.60
CA GLY A 68 11.79 44.26 -26.74
C GLY A 68 12.77 43.90 -27.89
N GLY A 69 12.53 42.83 -28.66
CA GLY A 69 13.45 42.38 -29.71
C GLY A 69 12.90 41.23 -30.56
N HIS A 70 13.31 41.17 -31.83
CA HIS A 70 12.90 40.21 -32.87
C HIS A 70 14.15 39.48 -33.45
N ILE A 71 14.00 38.76 -34.58
CA ILE A 71 15.06 38.15 -35.46
C ILE A 71 15.56 36.76 -34.95
N ASP A 72 15.62 35.66 -35.73
CA ASP A 72 15.07 35.35 -37.07
C ASP A 72 14.91 33.82 -37.31
N HIS A 73 14.45 33.39 -38.50
CA HIS A 73 14.20 31.97 -38.86
C HIS A 73 15.27 31.25 -39.73
N GLY A 74 15.73 30.07 -39.25
CA GLY A 74 16.19 28.91 -40.06
C GLY A 74 17.59 28.96 -40.70
N PRO A 75 18.00 27.95 -41.51
CA PRO A 75 17.45 26.59 -41.65
C PRO A 75 18.50 25.44 -41.67
N PHE A 76 18.02 24.18 -41.65
CA PHE A 76 18.63 22.91 -42.10
C PHE A 76 20.17 22.75 -42.32
N HIS A 77 20.73 21.68 -41.74
CA HIS A 77 21.73 20.84 -42.42
C HIS A 77 21.63 19.37 -41.95
N ALA A 78 21.99 18.43 -42.84
CA ALA A 78 22.02 16.99 -42.56
C ALA A 78 23.42 16.40 -42.86
N VAL A 79 23.79 15.32 -42.16
CA VAL A 79 25.04 14.55 -42.37
C VAL A 79 24.75 13.05 -42.24
N THR A 80 25.40 12.23 -43.08
CA THR A 80 25.13 10.78 -43.20
C THR A 80 26.42 9.95 -43.21
N SER A 81 26.58 9.01 -42.27
CA SER A 81 27.56 7.89 -42.27
C SER A 81 27.45 7.13 -40.93
N ASP A 82 27.61 5.81 -40.80
CA ASP A 82 27.82 4.75 -41.81
C ASP A 82 27.27 3.40 -41.30
N ALA A 83 27.28 2.37 -42.14
CA ALA A 83 26.55 1.12 -41.92
C ALA A 83 27.36 -0.04 -41.28
N LYS A 84 26.64 -0.99 -40.66
CA LYS A 84 27.02 -2.40 -40.57
C LYS A 84 25.94 -3.28 -41.19
N ARG A 85 26.34 -4.41 -41.77
CA ARG A 85 25.46 -5.34 -42.50
C ARG A 85 25.20 -6.62 -41.71
N GLU A 86 24.01 -7.15 -41.83
CA GLU A 86 23.72 -8.58 -41.62
C GLU A 86 23.38 -9.26 -42.95
N PHE A 87 23.59 -10.57 -43.03
CA PHE A 87 23.33 -11.38 -44.23
C PHE A 87 22.04 -12.18 -44.07
N MET A 88 21.07 -11.96 -44.96
CA MET A 88 19.93 -12.85 -45.16
C MET A 88 20.30 -13.93 -46.19
N MET A 89 20.11 -15.21 -45.87
CA MET A 89 20.09 -16.29 -46.85
C MET A 89 18.64 -16.70 -47.15
N GLU A 90 18.22 -16.51 -48.40
CA GLU A 90 16.88 -16.85 -48.89
C GLU A 90 16.96 -18.09 -49.79
N GLN A 91 16.47 -19.25 -49.34
CA GLN A 91 16.36 -20.45 -50.17
C GLN A 91 14.95 -20.60 -50.76
N ASN A 92 14.81 -20.32 -52.05
CA ASN A 92 13.56 -20.48 -52.79
C ASN A 92 13.40 -21.90 -53.37
N ARG A 93 12.33 -22.61 -52.95
CA ARG A 93 11.69 -23.68 -53.74
C ARG A 93 10.16 -23.58 -53.59
N PRO A 94 9.37 -23.63 -54.69
CA PRO A 94 7.94 -23.34 -54.64
C PRO A 94 7.08 -24.61 -54.50
N LEU A 95 5.95 -24.50 -53.76
CA LEU A 95 4.72 -25.26 -53.99
C LEU A 95 3.52 -24.50 -53.36
N SER A 96 2.43 -24.38 -54.11
CA SER A 96 1.07 -23.95 -53.68
C SER A 96 0.91 -22.81 -52.64
N GLY A 97 1.30 -21.59 -53.01
CA GLY A 97 0.29 -20.51 -53.08
C GLY A 97 -0.36 -19.92 -51.81
N ARG A 98 0.29 -19.89 -50.63
CA ARG A 98 0.00 -18.92 -49.55
C ARG A 98 1.27 -18.64 -48.74
N ARG A 99 1.53 -17.38 -48.37
CA ARG A 99 2.72 -17.01 -47.57
C ARG A 99 2.41 -17.08 -46.07
N LEU A 100 3.09 -17.96 -45.33
CA LEU A 100 3.32 -17.77 -43.90
C LEU A 100 4.51 -16.82 -43.72
N THR A 101 4.52 -16.08 -42.61
CA THR A 101 5.67 -15.25 -42.20
C THR A 101 6.04 -15.63 -40.77
N CYS A 102 7.09 -16.44 -40.62
CA CYS A 102 7.58 -16.87 -39.31
C CYS A 102 8.80 -16.02 -38.92
N ARG A 103 8.90 -15.66 -37.64
CA ARG A 103 10.16 -15.16 -37.04
C ARG A 103 10.74 -16.25 -36.16
N ALA A 104 12.06 -16.42 -36.26
CA ALA A 104 12.86 -17.24 -35.36
C ALA A 104 14.07 -16.40 -34.92
N VAL A 105 14.52 -16.60 -33.69
CA VAL A 105 15.75 -15.98 -33.15
C VAL A 105 16.63 -17.10 -32.65
N ALA A 106 17.91 -17.07 -33.03
CA ALA A 106 18.91 -18.04 -32.60
C ALA A 106 19.80 -17.43 -31.51
N LEU A 107 19.90 -18.09 -30.36
CA LEU A 107 20.79 -17.74 -29.27
C LEU A 107 21.63 -18.96 -28.91
N GLY A 108 22.83 -19.05 -29.49
CA GLY A 108 23.69 -20.22 -29.37
C GLY A 108 23.05 -21.47 -29.97
N SER A 109 23.12 -22.59 -29.23
CA SER A 109 22.70 -23.92 -29.69
C SER A 109 21.19 -24.19 -29.61
N VAL A 110 20.36 -23.19 -29.33
CA VAL A 110 18.90 -23.33 -29.16
C VAL A 110 18.17 -22.40 -30.13
N VAL A 111 17.13 -22.94 -30.77
CA VAL A 111 16.21 -22.22 -31.66
C VAL A 111 14.83 -22.17 -31.02
N LEU A 112 14.33 -20.95 -30.78
CA LEU A 112 12.95 -20.73 -30.32
C LEU A 112 12.06 -20.35 -31.52
N LEU A 113 10.89 -20.98 -31.59
CA LEU A 113 9.86 -20.72 -32.59
C LEU A 113 8.67 -20.03 -31.92
N SER A 114 8.34 -18.81 -32.36
CA SER A 114 7.13 -18.10 -31.95
C SER A 114 5.93 -18.46 -32.84
N ALA A 115 4.71 -18.30 -32.30
CA ALA A 115 3.48 -18.73 -32.95
C ALA A 115 3.19 -18.02 -34.29
N CYS A 116 2.54 -18.74 -35.22
CA CYS A 116 2.11 -18.21 -36.50
C CYS A 116 0.74 -17.53 -36.40
N VAL A 117 0.62 -16.28 -36.86
CA VAL A 117 -0.64 -15.53 -36.89
C VAL A 117 -1.25 -15.55 -38.30
N LEU A 118 -2.55 -15.81 -38.40
CA LEU A 118 -3.35 -15.64 -39.62
C LEU A 118 -4.07 -14.29 -39.58
N PRO A 119 -4.11 -13.52 -40.69
CA PRO A 119 -4.94 -12.32 -40.78
C PRO A 119 -6.44 -12.66 -40.73
N SER A 120 -7.24 -11.84 -40.07
CA SER A 120 -8.69 -11.93 -40.10
C SER A 120 -9.26 -11.49 -41.46
N ALA A 121 -10.42 -12.04 -41.84
CA ALA A 121 -11.16 -11.62 -43.01
C ALA A 121 -12.17 -10.52 -42.66
N GLN A 122 -12.25 -9.47 -43.47
CA GLN A 122 -13.38 -8.55 -43.53
C GLN A 122 -14.33 -9.00 -44.64
N ASP A 123 -15.64 -8.83 -44.46
CA ASP A 123 -16.65 -9.13 -45.49
C ASP A 123 -17.79 -8.08 -45.43
N PRO A 124 -18.22 -7.46 -46.55
CA PRO A 124 -19.20 -6.37 -46.54
C PRO A 124 -20.61 -6.74 -47.07
N SER A 125 -21.62 -6.08 -46.49
CA SER A 125 -22.93 -5.76 -47.12
C SER A 125 -23.86 -6.87 -47.66
N GLY A 126 -24.80 -7.33 -46.81
CA GLY A 126 -26.21 -6.88 -46.90
C GLY A 126 -27.27 -7.67 -47.71
N THR A 127 -28.51 -7.63 -47.16
CA THR A 127 -29.86 -7.91 -47.74
C THR A 127 -30.43 -9.35 -47.73
N GLY A 128 -31.72 -9.49 -47.35
CA GLY A 128 -32.55 -10.71 -47.54
C GLY A 128 -33.55 -11.07 -46.41
N ALA A 129 -34.85 -11.20 -46.72
CA ALA A 129 -35.92 -11.75 -45.84
C ALA A 129 -35.80 -13.30 -45.69
N VAL A 130 -36.11 -14.00 -44.58
CA VAL A 130 -37.39 -14.13 -43.81
C VAL A 130 -38.50 -14.79 -44.67
N VAL A 131 -39.13 -15.94 -44.34
CA VAL A 131 -39.84 -16.39 -43.10
C VAL A 131 -39.55 -17.91 -42.73
N PRO A 132 -40.09 -18.52 -41.64
CA PRO A 132 -39.57 -19.78 -41.01
C PRO A 132 -40.34 -21.10 -41.31
N GLY A 133 -39.90 -22.25 -40.74
CA GLY A 133 -40.61 -23.53 -40.81
C GLY A 133 -40.17 -24.68 -39.85
N ALA A 134 -41.14 -25.17 -39.06
CA ALA A 134 -41.36 -26.54 -38.52
C ALA A 134 -40.31 -27.35 -37.70
N ALA A 135 -40.84 -27.95 -36.62
CA ALA A 135 -40.26 -28.84 -35.62
C ALA A 135 -39.72 -30.21 -36.10
N GLY A 136 -38.91 -30.85 -35.24
CA GLY A 136 -38.56 -32.29 -35.31
C GLY A 136 -38.22 -32.87 -33.94
N THR A 137 -38.94 -33.92 -33.52
CA THR A 137 -38.78 -34.59 -32.21
C THR A 137 -38.01 -35.91 -32.31
N GLY A 138 -37.18 -36.25 -31.33
CA GLY A 138 -36.62 -37.60 -31.20
C GLY A 138 -35.75 -37.79 -29.95
N GLY A 139 -36.17 -38.69 -29.05
CA GLY A 139 -35.38 -39.12 -27.89
C GLY A 139 -35.40 -40.65 -27.78
N ILE A 140 -34.36 -41.23 -27.16
CA ILE A 140 -34.21 -42.68 -26.95
C ILE A 140 -33.77 -42.93 -25.50
N TRP A 141 -34.26 -44.01 -24.90
CA TRP A 141 -34.03 -44.37 -23.49
C TRP A 141 -32.96 -45.46 -23.30
N VAL A 142 -32.13 -45.25 -22.28
CA VAL A 142 -31.65 -46.19 -21.25
C VAL A 142 -31.48 -47.68 -21.59
N SER A 143 -30.29 -48.22 -21.27
CA SER A 143 -30.17 -49.55 -20.66
C SER A 143 -29.18 -49.51 -19.48
N SER A 144 -29.39 -50.37 -18.48
CA SER A 144 -28.66 -50.37 -17.20
C SER A 144 -27.99 -51.72 -16.94
N GLY A 145 -26.86 -51.70 -16.23
CA GLY A 145 -26.14 -52.92 -15.84
C GLY A 145 -25.44 -52.80 -14.49
N ARG A 146 -25.87 -53.61 -13.52
CA ARG A 146 -25.12 -53.92 -12.28
C ARG A 146 -24.78 -55.40 -12.28
N VAL A 147 -23.54 -55.76 -11.98
CA VAL A 147 -23.14 -57.09 -11.47
C VAL A 147 -22.20 -56.87 -10.28
N ALA A 148 -22.23 -57.77 -9.31
CA ALA A 148 -21.55 -57.62 -8.01
C ALA A 148 -20.16 -58.31 -7.97
N SER A 149 -19.49 -58.14 -6.84
CA SER A 149 -18.14 -58.62 -6.53
C SER A 149 -18.03 -60.14 -6.30
N THR A 150 -16.89 -60.70 -6.69
CA THR A 150 -16.19 -61.79 -5.98
C THR A 150 -14.70 -61.50 -5.94
N SER A 151 -14.03 -61.86 -4.85
CA SER A 151 -12.57 -61.80 -4.74
C SER A 151 -11.91 -62.98 -5.45
N ASP A 152 -10.67 -62.82 -5.91
CA ASP A 152 -9.51 -63.39 -5.20
C ASP A 152 -8.17 -62.90 -5.80
N SER A 153 -7.13 -62.98 -4.99
CA SER A 153 -5.80 -62.39 -5.25
C SER A 153 -4.90 -63.32 -6.09
N PHE A 154 -3.94 -62.74 -6.83
CA PHE A 154 -2.48 -62.87 -6.59
C PHE A 154 -1.66 -62.22 -7.74
N PHE A 155 -0.35 -62.04 -7.51
CA PHE A 155 0.63 -61.37 -8.39
C PHE A 155 0.46 -59.87 -8.61
N THR A 156 0.76 -59.11 -7.56
CA THR A 156 1.28 -57.75 -7.69
C THR A 156 2.71 -57.75 -8.25
N GLN A 157 2.93 -57.07 -9.38
CA GLN A 157 4.21 -56.42 -9.67
C GLN A 157 3.96 -54.92 -9.87
N SER A 158 4.74 -54.10 -9.18
CA SER A 158 4.50 -52.66 -9.12
C SER A 158 5.16 -51.93 -10.29
N LEU A 159 4.35 -51.44 -11.23
CA LEU A 159 4.69 -50.27 -12.03
C LEU A 159 4.15 -49.04 -11.30
N GLY A 160 4.94 -48.54 -10.34
CA GLY A 160 4.59 -47.38 -9.55
C GLY A 160 4.56 -46.11 -10.40
N PHE A 161 3.38 -45.69 -10.84
CA PHE A 161 3.13 -44.29 -11.15
C PHE A 161 3.28 -43.50 -9.84
N GLN A 162 4.48 -42.97 -9.60
CA GLN A 162 4.62 -41.87 -8.65
C GLN A 162 3.82 -40.70 -9.21
N ALA A 163 2.71 -40.35 -8.54
CA ALA A 163 2.18 -39.01 -8.67
C ALA A 163 3.32 -38.07 -8.28
N GLY A 164 3.80 -37.27 -9.24
CA GLY A 164 4.85 -36.30 -8.98
C GLY A 164 4.33 -35.25 -8.02
N SER A 165 4.64 -35.40 -6.73
CA SER A 165 4.51 -34.32 -5.77
C SER A 165 5.44 -33.20 -6.22
N SER A 166 4.88 -32.24 -6.96
CA SER A 166 5.49 -30.93 -7.07
C SER A 166 5.77 -30.49 -5.62
N PRO A 167 7.00 -30.08 -5.27
CA PRO A 167 7.21 -29.51 -3.96
C PRO A 167 6.22 -28.36 -3.81
N ALA A 168 5.57 -28.27 -2.65
CA ALA A 168 4.83 -27.05 -2.32
C ALA A 168 5.87 -25.95 -2.24
N THR A 169 6.00 -25.17 -3.32
CA THR A 169 6.78 -23.94 -3.31
C THR A 169 6.15 -23.09 -2.23
N SER A 170 6.86 -22.89 -1.12
CA SER A 170 6.52 -21.82 -0.18
C SER A 170 6.36 -20.55 -1.01
N ALA A 171 5.27 -19.80 -0.80
CA ALA A 171 5.16 -18.48 -1.40
C ALA A 171 6.48 -17.72 -1.11
N PRO A 172 7.06 -17.01 -2.09
CA PRO A 172 8.25 -16.21 -1.83
C PRO A 172 7.91 -15.26 -0.68
N THR A 173 8.74 -15.25 0.36
CA THR A 173 8.57 -14.31 1.47
C THR A 173 8.53 -12.90 0.89
N ALA A 174 7.52 -12.13 1.27
CA ALA A 174 7.31 -10.81 0.71
C ALA A 174 8.46 -9.85 1.07
N GLY A 175 8.58 -8.76 0.33
CA GLY A 175 9.56 -7.71 0.63
C GLY A 175 10.94 -7.97 0.04
N ALA A 176 11.97 -7.39 0.67
CA ALA A 176 13.33 -7.37 0.15
C ALA A 176 14.07 -8.70 0.38
N ALA A 177 14.92 -9.10 -0.59
CA ALA A 177 15.92 -10.11 -0.33
C ALA A 177 16.87 -9.65 0.82
N PRO A 178 17.28 -10.55 1.74
CA PRO A 178 18.15 -10.17 2.86
C PRO A 178 19.42 -9.47 2.41
N LEU A 179 19.85 -8.44 3.14
CA LEU A 179 21.03 -7.66 2.77
C LEU A 179 22.28 -8.55 2.69
N GLY A 180 23.19 -8.23 1.76
CA GLY A 180 24.33 -9.09 1.46
C GLY A 180 24.00 -10.38 0.68
N THR A 181 22.75 -10.63 0.28
CA THR A 181 22.41 -11.76 -0.62
C THR A 181 22.27 -11.36 -2.09
N THR A 182 22.02 -10.08 -2.38
CA THR A 182 21.83 -9.57 -3.74
C THR A 182 23.16 -9.51 -4.53
N SER A 183 23.09 -9.61 -5.86
CA SER A 183 24.26 -9.67 -6.74
C SER A 183 24.08 -8.82 -7.99
N TYR A 184 24.14 -7.50 -7.79
CA TYR A 184 23.99 -6.52 -8.87
C TYR A 184 25.25 -6.41 -9.74
N ALA A 185 25.08 -6.46 -11.07
CA ALA A 185 26.19 -6.20 -11.98
C ALA A 185 26.86 -4.84 -11.66
N VAL A 186 28.18 -4.83 -11.61
CA VAL A 186 28.99 -3.63 -11.34
C VAL A 186 29.45 -3.03 -12.67
N PRO A 187 29.01 -1.81 -13.06
CA PRO A 187 29.44 -1.18 -14.29
C PRO A 187 30.94 -0.87 -14.30
N GLY A 188 31.58 -1.02 -15.47
CA GLY A 188 33.02 -0.78 -15.63
C GLY A 188 33.48 0.67 -15.44
N ASP A 189 32.55 1.62 -15.30
CA ASP A 189 32.80 3.04 -15.00
C ASP A 189 32.16 3.49 -13.67
N ALA A 190 31.73 2.56 -12.83
CA ALA A 190 31.12 2.84 -11.52
C ALA A 190 32.06 3.62 -10.57
N ILE A 191 31.45 4.38 -9.66
CA ILE A 191 32.13 5.08 -8.58
C ILE A 191 31.94 4.29 -7.28
N PHE A 192 33.03 3.95 -6.60
CA PHE A 192 33.02 3.10 -5.41
C PHE A 192 33.14 3.90 -4.11
N VAL A 193 32.37 3.50 -3.10
CA VAL A 193 32.41 4.05 -1.74
C VAL A 193 32.74 2.93 -0.75
N ALA A 194 33.58 3.18 0.24
CA ALA A 194 33.85 2.26 1.34
C ALA A 194 34.14 3.03 2.64
N GLY A 195 33.73 2.50 3.80
CA GLY A 195 33.99 3.15 5.10
C GLY A 195 35.47 3.40 5.43
N ASN A 196 36.39 2.65 4.79
CA ASN A 196 37.85 2.83 4.86
C ASN A 196 38.46 3.60 3.67
N GLY A 197 37.64 4.18 2.80
CA GLY A 197 38.07 5.01 1.67
C GLY A 197 38.52 6.41 2.07
N ASN A 198 38.81 7.24 1.06
CA ASN A 198 39.16 8.65 1.24
C ASN A 198 38.50 9.50 0.13
N ASP A 199 37.88 10.62 0.48
CA ASP A 199 37.15 11.48 -0.47
C ASP A 199 38.04 12.25 -1.46
N ASP A 200 39.35 12.32 -1.21
CA ASP A 200 40.35 12.78 -2.21
C ASP A 200 40.72 11.70 -3.25
N SER A 201 40.17 10.48 -3.14
CA SER A 201 40.48 9.36 -4.03
C SER A 201 39.78 9.48 -5.39
N ARG A 202 40.12 8.57 -6.30
CA ARG A 202 39.51 8.52 -7.64
C ARG A 202 38.13 7.87 -7.68
N GLY A 203 37.66 7.27 -6.59
CA GLY A 203 36.41 6.51 -6.55
C GLY A 203 36.45 5.21 -7.37
N THR A 204 37.64 4.62 -7.56
CA THR A 204 37.83 3.31 -8.19
C THR A 204 37.79 2.20 -7.14
N GLN A 205 37.55 0.94 -7.52
CA GLN A 205 37.43 -0.16 -6.55
C GLN A 205 38.66 -0.31 -5.62
N ASP A 206 39.87 -0.08 -6.15
CA ASP A 206 41.13 -0.12 -5.39
C ASP A 206 41.46 1.19 -4.63
N ALA A 207 40.69 2.26 -4.88
CA ALA A 207 40.85 3.57 -4.24
C ALA A 207 39.47 4.26 -4.11
N PRO A 208 38.59 3.70 -3.25
CA PRO A 208 37.21 4.17 -3.11
C PRO A 208 37.15 5.51 -2.36
N LEU A 209 36.06 6.24 -2.62
CA LEU A 209 35.68 7.39 -1.80
C LEU A 209 35.21 6.91 -0.42
N LYS A 210 35.22 7.81 0.57
CA LYS A 210 34.74 7.50 1.91
C LYS A 210 33.23 7.70 2.02
N THR A 211 32.72 8.74 1.39
CA THR A 211 31.31 9.17 1.53
C THR A 211 30.48 8.99 0.26
N ILE A 212 29.20 8.68 0.45
CA ILE A 212 28.18 8.63 -0.61
C ILE A 212 28.03 10.02 -1.22
N LYS A 213 28.09 11.07 -0.39
CA LYS A 213 28.09 12.47 -0.81
C LYS A 213 29.24 12.81 -1.77
N ALA A 214 30.47 12.37 -1.51
CA ALA A 214 31.59 12.58 -2.43
C ALA A 214 31.37 11.83 -3.75
N ALA A 215 30.88 10.60 -3.70
CA ALA A 215 30.61 9.81 -4.91
C ALA A 215 29.54 10.45 -5.81
N ILE A 216 28.42 10.92 -5.25
CA ILE A 216 27.40 11.65 -6.01
C ILE A 216 27.94 12.99 -6.54
N SER A 217 28.87 13.64 -5.82
CA SER A 217 29.55 14.86 -6.28
C SER A 217 30.45 14.59 -7.50
N GLN A 218 31.24 13.50 -7.48
CA GLN A 218 32.16 13.14 -8.56
C GLN A 218 31.46 12.46 -9.77
N ALA A 219 30.44 11.65 -9.53
CA ALA A 219 29.75 10.88 -10.57
C ALA A 219 29.14 11.75 -11.68
N ARG A 220 29.13 11.24 -12.91
CA ARG A 220 28.40 11.82 -14.04
C ARG A 220 26.95 11.32 -14.02
N SER A 221 26.03 12.06 -14.64
CA SER A 221 24.65 11.59 -14.78
C SER A 221 24.59 10.27 -15.54
N GLY A 222 23.75 9.34 -15.08
CA GLY A 222 23.63 7.98 -15.61
C GLY A 222 24.64 6.96 -15.05
N GLN A 223 25.54 7.36 -14.15
CA GLN A 223 26.49 6.44 -13.53
C GLN A 223 25.94 5.77 -12.26
N THR A 224 26.54 4.62 -11.94
CA THR A 224 26.28 3.88 -10.70
C THR A 224 27.30 4.25 -9.62
N VAL A 225 26.79 4.54 -8.43
CA VAL A 225 27.55 4.59 -7.17
C VAL A 225 27.39 3.23 -6.47
N VAL A 226 28.50 2.52 -6.26
CA VAL A 226 28.54 1.19 -5.66
C VAL A 226 29.10 1.26 -4.25
N LEU A 227 28.29 0.88 -3.27
CA LEU A 227 28.61 0.90 -1.84
C LEU A 227 29.21 -0.43 -1.43
N ARG A 228 30.43 -0.41 -0.89
CA ARG A 228 31.03 -1.59 -0.22
C ARG A 228 30.37 -1.83 1.13
N GLY A 229 30.41 -3.06 1.61
CA GLY A 229 29.76 -3.48 2.84
C GLY A 229 30.15 -2.65 4.07
N GLY A 230 29.18 -2.35 4.93
CA GLY A 230 29.34 -1.55 6.14
C GLY A 230 28.21 -0.53 6.35
N THR A 231 28.40 0.32 7.36
CA THR A 231 27.40 1.28 7.85
C THR A 231 27.80 2.72 7.52
N TYR A 232 26.88 3.48 6.94
CA TYR A 232 27.06 4.84 6.45
C TYR A 232 26.14 5.83 7.20
N PRO A 233 26.66 6.59 8.19
CA PRO A 233 25.89 7.63 8.88
C PRO A 233 25.84 8.90 8.03
N GLU A 234 25.11 8.86 6.91
CA GLU A 234 24.99 9.95 5.94
C GLU A 234 23.53 10.23 5.55
N ALA A 235 23.19 11.51 5.45
CA ALA A 235 22.01 11.98 4.75
C ALA A 235 22.33 12.15 3.25
N VAL A 236 21.74 11.31 2.39
CA VAL A 236 22.02 11.21 0.96
C VAL A 236 21.04 12.05 0.15
N LYS A 237 21.54 12.75 -0.87
CA LYS A 237 20.72 13.48 -1.86
C LYS A 237 21.21 13.19 -3.27
N ILE A 238 20.35 12.57 -4.09
CA ILE A 238 20.54 12.48 -5.54
C ILE A 238 19.91 13.75 -6.14
N PRO A 239 20.71 14.71 -6.63
CA PRO A 239 20.21 16.03 -7.02
C PRO A 239 19.51 16.00 -8.38
N THR A 240 18.58 16.93 -8.60
CA THR A 240 17.84 17.15 -9.88
C THR A 240 18.70 17.27 -11.13
N THR A 241 20.02 17.47 -10.99
CA THR A 241 20.99 17.64 -12.08
C THR A 241 21.74 16.36 -12.47
N LYS A 242 21.52 15.24 -11.76
CA LYS A 242 22.20 13.96 -12.03
C LYS A 242 21.29 12.76 -11.73
N GLN A 243 20.97 12.00 -12.77
CA GLN A 243 20.47 10.63 -12.63
C GLN A 243 21.58 9.78 -12.02
N ILE A 244 21.30 9.01 -10.97
CA ILE A 244 22.26 8.11 -10.31
C ILE A 244 21.56 6.79 -9.98
N THR A 245 22.28 5.68 -10.17
CA THR A 245 21.95 4.40 -9.52
C THR A 245 22.81 4.26 -8.27
N LEU A 246 22.20 4.16 -7.09
CA LEU A 246 22.88 3.81 -5.84
C LEU A 246 22.65 2.31 -5.59
N GLN A 247 23.71 1.51 -5.45
CA GLN A 247 23.56 0.08 -5.18
C GLN A 247 24.61 -0.47 -4.21
N ALA A 248 24.27 -1.55 -3.50
CA ALA A 248 25.27 -2.37 -2.83
C ALA A 248 26.22 -3.07 -3.83
N PHE A 249 27.44 -3.33 -3.39
CA PHE A 249 28.36 -4.24 -4.07
C PHE A 249 27.84 -5.70 -3.96
N PRO A 250 28.06 -6.57 -4.96
CA PRO A 250 27.64 -7.97 -4.91
C PRO A 250 27.96 -8.68 -3.60
N GLN A 251 26.92 -9.21 -2.97
CA GLN A 251 26.97 -10.03 -1.76
C GLN A 251 27.57 -9.32 -0.53
N GLU A 252 27.49 -7.99 -0.46
CA GLU A 252 27.92 -7.19 0.70
C GLU A 252 26.74 -6.48 1.37
N GLU A 253 26.67 -6.55 2.71
CA GLU A 253 25.63 -5.91 3.52
C GLU A 253 25.91 -4.41 3.69
N VAL A 254 24.96 -3.57 3.30
CA VAL A 254 25.10 -2.10 3.32
C VAL A 254 23.93 -1.47 4.08
N TRP A 255 24.24 -0.68 5.10
CA TRP A 255 23.28 0.10 5.87
C TRP A 255 23.56 1.60 5.75
N LEU A 256 22.53 2.39 5.47
CA LEU A 256 22.46 3.78 5.94
C LEU A 256 21.84 3.75 7.34
N ASP A 257 22.47 4.38 8.31
CA ASP A 257 22.06 4.31 9.72
C ASP A 257 22.07 5.71 10.33
N GLY A 258 20.90 6.23 10.67
CA GLY A 258 20.73 7.59 11.19
C GLY A 258 21.15 7.75 12.65
N SER A 259 21.54 6.66 13.32
CA SER A 259 21.97 6.66 14.71
C SER A 259 23.49 6.76 14.89
N VAL A 260 23.91 7.33 16.01
CA VAL A 260 25.29 7.28 16.52
C VAL A 260 25.32 6.50 17.84
N PRO A 261 26.43 5.82 18.18
CA PRO A 261 26.60 5.27 19.52
C PRO A 261 26.76 6.41 20.54
N VAL A 262 26.22 6.21 21.75
CA VAL A 262 26.34 7.15 22.87
C VAL A 262 27.12 6.47 23.99
N PHE A 263 28.03 7.21 24.62
CA PHE A 263 28.97 6.70 25.61
C PHE A 263 28.90 7.55 26.90
N ASP A 264 29.78 7.23 27.86
CA ASP A 264 30.07 8.07 29.02
C ASP A 264 28.85 8.43 29.89
N PHE A 265 27.88 7.51 29.96
CA PHE A 265 26.72 7.61 30.86
C PHE A 265 27.15 7.52 32.34
N GLU A 266 26.89 8.57 33.11
CA GLU A 266 27.01 8.57 34.58
C GLU A 266 25.65 8.29 35.26
N GLN A 267 25.66 7.82 36.51
CA GLN A 267 24.43 7.54 37.25
C GLN A 267 23.90 8.80 37.96
N ASP A 268 22.73 9.29 37.55
CA ASP A 268 22.01 10.38 38.21
C ASP A 268 20.78 9.82 38.96
N GLY A 269 21.01 9.42 40.21
CA GLY A 269 19.98 8.82 41.06
C GLY A 269 19.45 7.48 40.51
N PRO A 270 18.17 7.39 40.09
CA PRO A 270 17.61 6.20 39.44
C PRO A 270 17.87 6.16 37.92
N ALA A 271 18.40 7.23 37.33
CA ALA A 271 18.62 7.37 35.89
C ALA A 271 20.10 7.27 35.53
N PHE A 272 20.38 7.16 34.23
CA PHE A 272 21.72 7.23 33.66
C PHE A 272 21.75 8.36 32.63
N VAL A 273 22.74 9.27 32.70
CA VAL A 273 22.77 10.50 31.90
C VAL A 273 24.08 10.63 31.12
N ALA A 274 23.98 10.98 29.84
CA ALA A 274 25.11 11.41 29.01
C ALA A 274 24.98 12.90 28.68
N ASP A 275 26.01 13.68 29.03
CA ASP A 275 26.11 15.10 28.73
C ASP A 275 26.57 15.36 27.28
N GLY A 276 26.21 16.53 26.73
CA GLY A 276 26.62 16.96 25.39
C GLY A 276 25.77 16.40 24.25
N TRP A 277 24.66 15.73 24.56
CA TRP A 277 23.69 15.30 23.55
C TRP A 277 22.98 16.51 22.94
N THR A 278 23.20 16.71 21.64
CA THR A 278 22.91 17.95 20.90
C THR A 278 22.08 17.71 19.64
N ALA A 279 21.51 16.52 19.47
CA ALA A 279 20.51 16.27 18.44
C ALA A 279 19.16 16.84 18.90
N GLU A 280 18.49 17.54 18.01
CA GLU A 280 17.17 18.15 18.21
C GLU A 280 16.37 17.98 16.92
N PHE A 281 15.10 17.60 17.06
CA PHE A 281 14.20 17.39 15.93
C PHE A 281 12.87 18.11 16.16
N ASP A 282 12.32 18.70 15.10
CA ASP A 282 11.02 19.37 15.14
C ASP A 282 9.90 18.34 15.39
N ALA A 283 9.05 18.59 16.39
CA ALA A 283 7.98 17.69 16.81
C ALA A 283 6.59 18.04 16.21
N SER A 284 6.53 18.75 15.08
CA SER A 284 5.27 19.12 14.43
C SER A 284 4.42 17.88 14.14
N PRO A 285 3.18 17.78 14.65
CA PRO A 285 2.33 16.60 14.48
C PRO A 285 1.76 16.45 13.08
N THR A 286 1.81 17.49 12.23
CA THR A 286 1.20 17.49 10.89
C THR A 286 2.25 17.62 9.78
N TYR A 287 1.85 17.38 8.52
CA TYR A 287 2.68 17.60 7.32
C TYR A 287 3.03 19.09 7.01
N SER A 288 2.96 19.97 8.00
CA SER A 288 3.36 21.39 7.92
C SER A 288 4.15 21.81 9.16
N TRP A 289 5.36 22.29 8.94
CA TRP A 289 6.28 22.81 9.98
C TRP A 289 5.63 23.89 10.85
N GLY A 290 5.67 23.70 12.17
CA GLY A 290 5.17 24.65 13.17
C GLY A 290 3.65 24.75 13.27
N ASN A 291 2.89 23.88 12.60
CA ASN A 291 1.44 23.81 12.77
C ASN A 291 1.07 22.94 13.97
N GLU A 292 0.13 23.43 14.79
CA GLU A 292 -0.60 22.64 15.78
C GLU A 292 -1.38 21.48 15.12
N ASP A 293 -1.72 20.46 15.90
CA ASP A 293 -2.61 19.37 15.46
C ASP A 293 -4.07 19.87 15.28
N GLY A 294 -4.92 19.03 14.69
CA GLY A 294 -6.36 19.26 14.68
C GLY A 294 -6.99 19.23 16.07
N THR A 295 -8.27 19.58 16.14
CA THR A 295 -9.07 19.52 17.40
C THR A 295 -10.27 18.56 17.28
N THR A 296 -10.33 17.77 16.21
CA THR A 296 -11.42 16.81 15.96
C THR A 296 -11.06 15.46 16.58
N PRO A 297 -11.83 14.94 17.57
CA PRO A 297 -11.54 13.65 18.20
C PRO A 297 -11.46 12.51 17.17
N GLY A 298 -10.44 11.65 17.30
CA GLY A 298 -10.17 10.56 16.36
C GLY A 298 -9.61 10.99 14.99
N TRP A 299 -9.33 12.28 14.79
CA TRP A 299 -8.77 12.85 13.55
C TRP A 299 -7.61 13.83 13.81
N THR A 300 -7.08 13.87 15.04
CA THR A 300 -5.76 14.43 15.36
C THR A 300 -4.68 13.43 14.95
N PHE A 301 -3.48 13.86 14.61
CA PHE A 301 -2.37 12.92 14.33
C PHE A 301 -1.92 12.21 15.60
N VAL A 302 -1.77 12.96 16.70
CA VAL A 302 -1.32 12.42 17.99
C VAL A 302 -2.53 11.88 18.76
N ASP A 303 -2.42 10.63 19.23
CA ASP A 303 -3.32 10.06 20.23
C ASP A 303 -2.94 10.63 21.62
N PRO A 304 -3.87 11.20 22.41
CA PRO A 304 -3.61 11.61 23.79
C PRO A 304 -3.04 10.52 24.72
N ALA A 305 -3.17 9.24 24.38
CA ALA A 305 -2.51 8.13 25.09
C ALA A 305 -1.01 7.99 24.76
N TYR A 306 -0.58 8.51 23.61
CA TYR A 306 0.79 8.47 23.08
C TYR A 306 1.29 9.89 22.77
N PRO A 307 1.38 10.80 23.77
CA PRO A 307 1.65 12.22 23.54
C PRO A 307 3.03 12.51 22.93
N MET A 308 3.98 11.57 23.04
CA MET A 308 5.30 11.68 22.42
C MET A 308 5.33 11.27 20.95
N ALA A 309 4.24 10.79 20.35
CA ALA A 309 4.28 10.16 19.02
C ALA A 309 4.88 11.05 17.91
N SER A 310 4.66 12.37 17.95
CA SER A 310 5.24 13.31 16.99
C SER A 310 6.67 13.76 17.30
N HIS A 311 7.25 13.38 18.44
CA HIS A 311 8.62 13.69 18.81
C HIS A 311 9.58 12.70 18.11
N PRO A 312 10.54 13.17 17.28
CA PRO A 312 11.28 12.25 16.41
C PRO A 312 12.45 11.49 17.05
N ASP A 313 12.96 11.87 18.23
CA ASP A 313 14.11 11.19 18.83
C ASP A 313 13.83 9.70 19.08
N GLN A 314 14.83 8.87 18.86
CA GLN A 314 14.77 7.44 19.19
C GLN A 314 16.10 6.96 19.78
N VAL A 315 16.01 6.02 20.72
CA VAL A 315 17.15 5.38 21.39
C VAL A 315 17.00 3.87 21.32
N TRP A 316 18.12 3.17 21.16
CA TRP A 316 18.20 1.72 21.19
C TRP A 316 19.26 1.28 22.20
N ILE A 317 18.97 0.21 22.94
CA ILE A 317 19.91 -0.47 23.83
C ILE A 317 20.01 -1.93 23.37
N ASP A 318 21.21 -2.37 22.98
CA ASP A 318 21.45 -3.67 22.34
C ASP A 318 20.51 -3.93 21.14
N GLY A 319 20.19 -2.87 20.39
CA GLY A 319 19.24 -2.89 19.27
C GLY A 319 17.76 -2.83 19.65
N THR A 320 17.40 -2.92 20.94
CA THR A 320 16.02 -2.81 21.42
C THR A 320 15.62 -1.36 21.57
N ALA A 321 14.60 -0.91 20.84
CA ALA A 321 14.09 0.46 20.94
C ALA A 321 13.61 0.79 22.36
N GLN A 322 13.83 2.02 22.80
CA GLN A 322 13.42 2.56 24.09
C GLN A 322 12.31 3.60 23.86
N ARG A 323 11.30 3.65 24.74
CA ARG A 323 10.16 4.57 24.60
C ARG A 323 10.55 6.00 25.05
N GLN A 324 10.24 7.03 24.25
CA GLN A 324 10.45 8.41 24.69
C GLN A 324 9.45 8.82 25.78
N VAL A 325 9.87 9.66 26.73
CA VAL A 325 8.99 10.36 27.69
C VAL A 325 9.20 11.86 27.64
N GLY A 326 8.18 12.63 28.06
CA GLY A 326 8.19 14.10 28.01
C GLY A 326 8.95 14.77 29.15
N SER A 327 9.29 14.03 30.21
CA SER A 327 9.99 14.55 31.38
C SER A 327 10.80 13.50 32.14
N LEU A 328 11.84 13.94 32.85
CA LEU A 328 12.63 13.10 33.76
C LEU A 328 11.78 12.45 34.89
N GLY A 329 10.61 13.01 35.20
CA GLY A 329 9.68 12.45 36.20
C GLY A 329 8.86 11.26 35.70
N GLU A 330 8.82 11.01 34.40
CA GLU A 330 8.14 9.88 33.74
C GLU A 330 9.11 8.76 33.35
N LEU A 331 10.41 8.98 33.56
CA LEU A 331 11.49 8.08 33.18
C LEU A 331 11.48 6.82 34.05
N GLY A 332 11.57 5.66 33.41
CA GLY A 332 11.66 4.35 34.05
C GLY A 332 12.27 3.30 33.11
N ALA A 333 12.17 2.03 33.49
CA ALA A 333 12.68 0.93 32.67
C ALA A 333 12.16 1.02 31.22
N ASP A 334 13.08 0.76 30.30
CA ASP A 334 12.88 0.70 28.84
C ASP A 334 12.34 2.01 28.23
N SER A 335 12.76 3.14 28.81
CA SER A 335 12.45 4.49 28.34
C SER A 335 13.64 5.46 28.43
N PHE A 336 13.55 6.55 27.67
CA PHE A 336 14.55 7.62 27.62
C PHE A 336 13.90 9.01 27.62
N TYR A 337 14.65 10.03 28.05
CA TYR A 337 14.25 11.44 28.07
C TYR A 337 15.36 12.31 27.45
N VAL A 338 14.99 13.31 26.66
CA VAL A 338 15.93 14.27 26.05
C VAL A 338 15.74 15.63 26.69
N ASP A 339 16.81 16.16 27.28
CA ASP A 339 16.88 17.48 27.88
C ASP A 339 17.59 18.43 26.91
N TYR A 340 16.84 19.07 26.00
CA TYR A 340 17.42 20.00 25.01
C TYR A 340 18.02 21.25 25.67
N ASP A 341 17.41 21.77 26.75
CA ASP A 341 17.92 22.92 27.50
C ASP A 341 19.28 22.62 28.14
N GLY A 342 19.43 21.43 28.75
CA GLY A 342 20.68 20.94 29.32
C GLY A 342 21.67 20.36 28.31
N ASN A 343 21.21 19.98 27.11
CA ASN A 343 21.94 19.17 26.12
C ASN A 343 22.34 17.79 26.67
N ARG A 344 21.36 17.02 27.17
CA ARG A 344 21.59 15.73 27.86
C ARG A 344 20.61 14.65 27.43
N LEU A 345 21.09 13.41 27.40
CA LEU A 345 20.29 12.21 27.13
C LEU A 345 20.20 11.35 28.41
N PHE A 346 18.99 11.08 28.86
CA PHE A 346 18.72 10.26 30.05
C PHE A 346 18.11 8.91 29.68
N LEU A 347 18.56 7.83 30.32
CA LEU A 347 18.02 6.48 30.23
C LEU A 347 17.46 6.03 31.58
N GLY A 348 16.33 5.32 31.57
CA GLY A 348 15.80 4.64 32.75
C GLY A 348 16.15 3.14 32.82
N SER A 349 16.91 2.62 31.85
CA SER A 349 17.50 1.28 31.83
C SER A 349 19.04 1.39 31.88
N ASP A 350 19.69 0.53 32.66
CA ASP A 350 21.15 0.51 32.87
C ASP A 350 21.91 0.25 31.55
N PRO A 351 22.82 1.15 31.10
CA PRO A 351 23.59 0.99 29.86
C PRO A 351 24.88 0.18 30.04
N ALA A 352 25.25 -0.24 31.26
CA ALA A 352 26.56 -0.82 31.53
C ALA A 352 26.85 -2.10 30.70
N GLY A 353 27.80 -1.98 29.77
CA GLY A 353 28.26 -3.08 28.91
C GLY A 353 27.42 -3.33 27.65
N LYS A 354 26.52 -2.41 27.30
CA LYS A 354 25.56 -2.54 26.18
C LYS A 354 25.89 -1.60 25.01
N ASP A 355 25.40 -1.90 23.81
CA ASP A 355 25.43 -0.96 22.67
C ASP A 355 24.26 0.03 22.81
N VAL A 356 24.53 1.23 23.34
CA VAL A 356 23.56 2.33 23.37
C VAL A 356 23.74 3.18 22.12
N ARG A 357 22.63 3.42 21.40
CA ARG A 357 22.60 4.25 20.21
C ARG A 357 21.43 5.21 20.23
N ALA A 358 21.62 6.40 19.68
CA ALA A 358 20.58 7.42 19.59
C ALA A 358 20.56 8.07 18.19
N SER A 359 19.38 8.47 17.74
CA SER A 359 19.14 9.09 16.44
C SER A 359 19.79 10.46 16.31
N SER A 360 20.56 10.70 15.25
CA SER A 360 21.22 12.01 14.98
C SER A 360 20.96 12.58 13.59
N LEU A 361 20.31 11.82 12.69
CA LEU A 361 19.97 12.26 11.34
C LEU A 361 18.48 12.08 11.07
N ALA A 362 17.81 13.13 10.58
CA ALA A 362 16.37 13.09 10.33
C ALA A 362 15.98 12.37 9.03
N LYS A 363 16.80 12.46 7.97
CA LYS A 363 16.44 12.00 6.63
C LYS A 363 17.57 11.25 5.95
N ALA A 364 17.26 10.06 5.43
CA ALA A 364 18.21 9.13 4.85
C ALA A 364 18.50 9.42 3.38
N ILE A 365 17.47 9.50 2.53
CA ILE A 365 17.63 9.64 1.08
C ILE A 365 16.57 10.60 0.51
N SER A 366 17.02 11.58 -0.26
CA SER A 366 16.18 12.43 -1.11
C SER A 366 16.56 12.23 -2.57
N ILE A 367 15.67 11.60 -3.36
CA ILE A 367 15.90 11.27 -4.77
C ILE A 367 15.16 12.27 -5.65
N GLN A 368 15.88 13.19 -6.29
CA GLN A 368 15.30 14.34 -6.98
C GLN A 368 15.56 14.36 -8.50
N SER A 369 16.34 13.43 -9.03
CA SER A 369 16.49 13.26 -10.49
C SER A 369 15.60 12.14 -10.99
N GLU A 370 14.90 12.45 -12.09
CA GLU A 370 14.18 11.50 -12.92
C GLU A 370 15.04 10.28 -13.27
N GLY A 371 14.42 9.09 -13.34
CA GLY A 371 15.07 7.84 -13.78
C GLY A 371 16.17 7.31 -12.87
N SER A 372 16.34 7.85 -11.66
CA SER A 372 17.33 7.37 -10.69
C SER A 372 16.92 6.04 -10.06
N ALA A 373 17.86 5.33 -9.43
CA ALA A 373 17.56 4.05 -8.78
C ALA A 373 18.29 3.85 -7.45
N VAL A 374 17.69 3.08 -6.54
CA VAL A 374 18.30 2.65 -5.26
C VAL A 374 18.11 1.14 -5.09
N LYS A 375 19.20 0.39 -4.85
CA LYS A 375 19.18 -1.09 -4.92
C LYS A 375 19.98 -1.81 -3.83
N GLY A 376 19.38 -2.80 -3.16
CA GLY A 376 20.11 -3.75 -2.31
C GLY A 376 20.64 -3.21 -0.98
N ILE A 377 20.09 -2.12 -0.46
CA ILE A 377 20.59 -1.44 0.76
C ILE A 377 19.54 -1.42 1.87
N GLY A 378 19.99 -1.41 3.11
CA GLY A 378 19.18 -1.09 4.27
C GLY A 378 19.23 0.40 4.61
N VAL A 379 18.14 0.93 5.15
CA VAL A 379 18.01 2.27 5.73
C VAL A 379 17.36 2.12 7.10
N ARG A 380 17.97 2.66 8.16
CA ARG A 380 17.39 2.58 9.50
C ARG A 380 17.73 3.71 10.45
N ARG A 381 16.95 3.83 11.52
CA ARG A 381 17.26 4.66 12.71
C ARG A 381 17.45 6.15 12.37
N PHE A 382 16.70 6.61 11.38
CA PHE A 382 16.55 8.02 11.02
C PHE A 382 15.29 8.59 11.67
N SER A 383 15.35 9.87 12.04
CA SER A 383 14.29 10.54 12.80
C SER A 383 13.57 11.65 12.03
N PRO A 384 12.77 11.31 11.00
CA PRO A 384 12.00 12.30 10.27
C PRO A 384 10.84 12.81 11.13
N SER A 385 10.87 14.09 11.49
CA SER A 385 9.66 14.87 11.81
C SER A 385 8.57 14.62 10.75
N VAL A 386 7.30 14.57 11.13
CA VAL A 386 6.15 14.40 10.19
C VAL A 386 6.25 15.28 8.93
N PRO A 387 6.61 16.59 8.99
CA PRO A 387 6.75 17.43 7.78
C PRO A 387 8.00 17.18 6.91
N HIS A 388 8.86 16.21 7.23
CA HIS A 388 9.86 15.66 6.29
C HIS A 388 9.24 14.72 5.22
N MET A 389 7.98 14.32 5.40
CA MET A 389 7.22 13.30 4.69
C MET A 389 7.72 11.86 4.86
N ALA A 390 9.03 11.61 4.86
CA ALA A 390 9.64 10.31 5.15
C ALA A 390 11.17 10.38 5.30
N ALA A 391 11.77 9.31 5.83
CA ALA A 391 13.22 9.09 5.81
C ALA A 391 13.76 8.90 4.39
N VAL A 392 13.03 8.21 3.50
CA VAL A 392 13.36 8.04 2.07
C VAL A 392 12.27 8.70 1.21
N THR A 393 12.65 9.59 0.29
CA THR A 393 11.70 10.29 -0.58
C THR A 393 12.02 10.22 -2.08
N LEU A 394 10.99 9.90 -2.86
CA LEU A 394 11.00 9.87 -4.33
C LEU A 394 10.32 11.14 -4.85
N GLU A 395 11.12 12.17 -5.13
CA GLU A 395 10.68 13.54 -5.45
C GLU A 395 10.70 13.83 -6.97
N SER A 396 10.77 12.80 -7.81
CA SER A 396 10.85 12.91 -9.27
C SER A 396 10.33 11.66 -9.98
N SER A 397 10.14 11.72 -11.29
CA SER A 397 9.48 10.67 -12.07
C SER A 397 10.39 9.48 -12.41
N ASP A 398 9.79 8.33 -12.69
CA ASP A 398 10.45 7.11 -13.18
C ASP A 398 11.58 6.56 -12.28
N ILE A 399 11.55 6.89 -10.97
CA ILE A 399 12.48 6.36 -9.97
C ILE A 399 12.16 4.89 -9.67
N ALA A 400 13.20 4.06 -9.60
CA ALA A 400 13.10 2.64 -9.23
C ALA A 400 13.78 2.35 -7.88
N VAL A 401 13.10 1.60 -7.01
CA VAL A 401 13.66 1.09 -5.75
C VAL A 401 13.53 -0.43 -5.74
N GLU A 402 14.61 -1.14 -5.41
CA GLU A 402 14.69 -2.60 -5.59
C GLU A 402 15.47 -3.30 -4.46
N ASN A 403 14.88 -4.29 -3.77
CA ASN A 403 15.53 -4.99 -2.64
C ASN A 403 16.06 -4.01 -1.57
N VAL A 404 15.18 -3.18 -1.03
CA VAL A 404 15.53 -2.19 0.01
C VAL A 404 14.75 -2.48 1.29
N ILE A 405 15.43 -2.43 2.42
CA ILE A 405 14.82 -2.49 3.76
C ILE A 405 14.79 -1.06 4.33
N ILE A 406 13.64 -0.62 4.83
CA ILE A 406 13.50 0.62 5.59
C ILE A 406 12.86 0.28 6.93
N GLU A 407 13.67 0.33 7.99
CA GLU A 407 13.27 -0.10 9.33
C GLU A 407 13.51 0.98 10.39
N GLN A 408 12.74 0.95 11.49
CA GLN A 408 13.05 1.73 12.70
C GLN A 408 13.27 3.22 12.42
N THR A 409 12.32 3.88 11.73
CA THR A 409 12.33 5.34 11.57
C THR A 409 11.25 5.98 12.43
N SER A 410 11.47 7.20 12.92
CA SER A 410 10.57 7.81 13.93
C SER A 410 9.16 8.15 13.43
N THR A 411 8.93 8.27 12.12
CA THR A 411 7.58 8.46 11.57
C THR A 411 7.36 7.61 10.31
N THR A 412 7.62 8.14 9.12
CA THR A 412 7.34 7.46 7.84
C THR A 412 8.62 6.94 7.21
N GLY A 413 8.66 5.65 6.86
CA GLY A 413 9.81 5.04 6.19
C GLY A 413 10.02 5.60 4.77
N LEU A 414 8.98 5.52 3.93
CA LEU A 414 9.03 5.87 2.51
C LEU A 414 7.93 6.88 2.10
N ALA A 415 8.25 7.88 1.27
CA ALA A 415 7.24 8.73 0.63
C ALA A 415 7.49 8.93 -0.87
N VAL A 416 6.43 8.83 -1.67
CA VAL A 416 6.47 8.98 -3.14
C VAL A 416 5.64 10.19 -3.58
N SER A 417 6.27 11.12 -4.30
CA SER A 417 5.61 12.30 -4.89
C SER A 417 5.89 12.54 -6.38
N GLY A 418 6.67 11.66 -7.01
CA GLY A 418 6.88 11.62 -8.47
C GLY A 418 6.11 10.49 -9.16
N THR A 419 5.85 10.66 -10.46
CA THR A 419 5.08 9.72 -11.29
C THR A 419 5.89 8.50 -11.72
N ASN A 420 5.22 7.43 -12.18
CA ASN A 420 5.81 6.21 -12.77
C ASN A 420 6.81 5.47 -11.85
N ALA A 421 6.77 5.73 -10.54
CA ALA A 421 7.67 5.12 -9.57
C ALA A 421 7.48 3.59 -9.50
N ARG A 422 8.58 2.85 -9.37
CA ARG A 422 8.59 1.38 -9.32
C ARG A 422 9.21 0.92 -8.01
N LEU A 423 8.45 0.19 -7.21
CA LEU A 423 8.86 -0.35 -5.91
C LEU A 423 8.79 -1.87 -6.00
N GLU A 424 9.93 -2.54 -6.00
CA GLU A 424 10.02 -3.99 -6.23
C GLU A 424 10.84 -4.67 -5.13
N ASN A 425 10.25 -5.61 -4.39
CA ASN A 425 10.93 -6.32 -3.29
C ASN A 425 11.37 -5.33 -2.18
N ILE A 426 10.44 -4.74 -1.43
CA ILE A 426 10.74 -3.70 -0.42
C ILE A 426 10.17 -4.10 0.94
N THR A 427 10.99 -4.08 1.98
CA THR A 427 10.54 -4.28 3.37
C THR A 427 10.44 -2.93 4.07
N LEU A 428 9.28 -2.65 4.68
CA LEU A 428 8.94 -1.42 5.38
C LEU A 428 8.42 -1.82 6.76
N THR A 429 9.29 -1.84 7.77
CA THR A 429 8.97 -2.46 9.06
C THR A 429 9.31 -1.59 10.27
N GLN A 430 8.54 -1.68 11.35
CA GLN A 430 8.82 -0.97 12.62
C GLN A 430 9.01 0.57 12.46
N ASN A 431 8.30 1.21 11.53
CA ASN A 431 8.34 2.67 11.37
C ASN A 431 7.27 3.34 12.25
N GLY A 432 7.59 4.51 12.83
CA GLY A 432 6.86 5.14 13.93
C GLY A 432 5.43 5.57 13.64
N MET A 433 5.08 5.81 12.38
CA MET A 433 3.77 6.29 11.91
C MET A 433 3.25 5.51 10.69
N LEU A 434 4.11 5.29 9.69
CA LEU A 434 3.75 4.70 8.40
C LEU A 434 4.92 3.91 7.80
N GLY A 435 4.63 2.75 7.22
CA GLY A 435 5.57 2.09 6.31
C GLY A 435 5.83 2.94 5.06
N ALA A 436 4.76 3.34 4.36
CA ALA A 436 4.85 4.26 3.23
C ALA A 436 3.69 5.27 3.08
N SER A 437 3.98 6.38 2.41
CA SER A 437 2.96 7.28 1.85
C SER A 437 3.18 7.51 0.34
N ALA A 438 2.11 7.82 -0.38
CA ALA A 438 2.20 8.33 -1.75
C ALA A 438 1.18 9.44 -2.00
N THR A 439 1.55 10.47 -2.76
CA THR A 439 0.64 11.53 -3.20
C THR A 439 1.08 12.10 -4.54
N TYR A 440 0.17 12.24 -5.50
CA TYR A 440 0.46 12.66 -6.89
C TYR A 440 1.35 11.68 -7.68
N ALA A 441 1.54 10.46 -7.18
CA ALA A 441 2.48 9.47 -7.72
C ALA A 441 1.89 8.69 -8.92
N ASP A 442 1.32 9.40 -9.90
CA ASP A 442 0.52 8.77 -10.96
C ASP A 442 1.34 7.73 -11.73
N GLY A 443 0.79 6.55 -12.00
CA GLY A 443 1.52 5.43 -12.60
C GLY A 443 2.39 4.62 -11.62
N LEU A 444 2.21 4.79 -10.30
CA LEU A 444 2.89 4.01 -9.26
C LEU A 444 2.63 2.50 -9.41
N SER A 445 3.70 1.73 -9.52
CA SER A 445 3.67 0.27 -9.46
C SER A 445 4.50 -0.22 -8.27
N ALA A 446 3.85 -0.90 -7.33
CA ALA A 446 4.48 -1.59 -6.23
C ALA A 446 4.21 -3.09 -6.31
N THR A 447 5.24 -3.92 -6.13
CA THR A 447 5.14 -5.38 -6.21
C THR A 447 6.09 -6.03 -5.22
N ASN A 448 5.61 -7.07 -4.52
CA ASN A 448 6.37 -7.76 -3.49
C ASN A 448 6.86 -6.83 -2.37
N LEU A 449 5.98 -6.00 -1.81
CA LEU A 449 6.25 -5.27 -0.56
C LEU A 449 6.01 -6.18 0.64
N ASP A 450 6.76 -5.98 1.72
CA ASP A 450 6.43 -6.45 3.07
C ASP A 450 6.28 -5.23 3.98
N VAL A 451 5.06 -4.97 4.45
CA VAL A 451 4.74 -3.78 5.25
C VAL A 451 4.21 -4.22 6.60
N THR A 452 5.08 -4.22 7.60
CA THR A 452 4.90 -4.97 8.86
C THR A 452 5.17 -4.13 10.11
N ASP A 453 4.38 -4.34 11.17
CA ASP A 453 4.62 -3.77 12.50
C ASP A 453 4.80 -2.23 12.55
N ASN A 454 4.25 -1.48 11.58
CA ASN A 454 4.37 -0.01 11.53
C ASN A 454 3.33 0.70 12.42
N ASN A 455 3.55 2.00 12.63
CA ASN A 455 2.97 2.84 13.67
C ASN A 455 3.41 2.45 15.10
N THR A 456 4.72 2.30 15.30
CA THR A 456 5.31 1.93 16.60
C THR A 456 5.20 3.00 17.68
N GLU A 457 5.10 4.28 17.31
CA GLU A 457 4.99 5.39 18.27
C GLU A 457 3.55 5.68 18.71
N GLY A 458 2.54 5.06 18.07
CA GLY A 458 1.15 5.13 18.51
C GLY A 458 0.39 6.38 18.05
N PHE A 459 0.65 6.87 16.82
CA PHE A 459 -0.23 7.86 16.18
C PHE A 459 -1.66 7.33 16.04
N ASN A 460 -2.66 8.23 15.98
CA ASN A 460 -4.01 7.82 15.60
C ASN A 460 -4.03 7.28 14.16
N HIS A 461 -4.81 6.21 13.95
CA HIS A 461 -4.97 5.59 12.62
C HIS A 461 -5.50 6.60 11.60
N SER A 462 -6.46 7.42 11.99
CA SER A 462 -6.91 8.60 11.25
C SER A 462 -6.19 9.85 11.79
N PRO A 463 -5.59 10.69 10.92
CA PRO A 463 -5.86 10.79 9.49
C PRO A 463 -4.98 9.92 8.57
N ALA A 464 -3.94 9.21 9.06
CA ALA A 464 -2.97 8.57 8.16
C ALA A 464 -2.16 7.36 8.65
N ALA A 465 -2.12 6.99 9.94
CA ALA A 465 -1.15 6.01 10.44
C ALA A 465 -1.49 4.53 10.13
N GLY A 466 -0.46 3.68 10.00
CA GLY A 466 -0.59 2.24 9.71
C GLY A 466 0.47 1.73 8.74
N GLY A 467 0.07 0.90 7.77
CA GLY A 467 0.95 0.33 6.74
C GLY A 467 1.26 1.33 5.63
N VAL A 468 0.32 1.52 4.69
CA VAL A 468 0.48 2.43 3.54
C VAL A 468 -0.76 3.30 3.31
N LYS A 469 -0.55 4.62 3.11
CA LYS A 469 -1.59 5.55 2.64
C LYS A 469 -1.25 6.20 1.29
N ILE A 470 -2.20 6.17 0.36
CA ILE A 470 -2.09 6.70 -1.01
C ILE A 470 -3.23 7.70 -1.25
N GLY A 471 -2.88 8.96 -1.52
CA GLY A 471 -3.84 10.03 -1.82
C GLY A 471 -3.63 10.63 -3.22
N ARG A 472 -4.68 11.22 -3.82
CA ARG A 472 -4.61 12.04 -5.05
C ARG A 472 -3.76 11.45 -6.17
N THR A 473 -3.88 10.15 -6.42
CA THR A 473 -2.99 9.42 -7.33
C THR A 473 -3.78 8.59 -8.35
N ARG A 474 -3.36 8.64 -9.62
CA ARG A 474 -4.04 8.01 -10.77
C ARG A 474 -3.23 6.85 -11.35
N THR A 475 -3.91 5.75 -11.70
CA THR A 475 -3.32 4.50 -12.22
C THR A 475 -2.30 3.93 -11.24
N VAL A 476 -2.77 3.16 -10.25
CA VAL A 476 -1.94 2.56 -9.19
C VAL A 476 -2.05 1.05 -9.21
N HIS A 477 -0.92 0.37 -9.02
CA HIS A 477 -0.84 -1.08 -8.98
C HIS A 477 -0.11 -1.54 -7.71
N ILE A 478 -0.80 -2.29 -6.85
CA ILE A 478 -0.24 -2.93 -5.65
C ILE A 478 -0.43 -4.44 -5.79
N ARG A 479 0.66 -5.20 -5.91
CA ARG A 479 0.60 -6.65 -6.20
C ARG A 479 1.51 -7.50 -5.35
N ASP A 480 1.13 -8.76 -5.16
CA ASP A 480 1.99 -9.82 -4.60
C ASP A 480 2.64 -9.44 -3.25
N SER A 481 1.98 -8.60 -2.43
CA SER A 481 2.59 -7.95 -1.25
C SER A 481 1.91 -8.34 0.06
N ASN A 482 2.64 -8.25 1.17
CA ASN A 482 2.13 -8.40 2.53
C ASN A 482 1.92 -7.04 3.22
N PHE A 483 0.79 -6.89 3.92
CA PHE A 483 0.44 -5.76 4.78
C PHE A 483 -0.10 -6.31 6.11
N SER A 484 0.77 -6.61 7.08
CA SER A 484 0.37 -7.33 8.30
C SER A 484 0.79 -6.68 9.61
N ALA A 485 0.00 -6.87 10.67
CA ALA A 485 0.28 -6.45 12.05
C ALA A 485 0.56 -4.94 12.25
N ASN A 486 0.28 -4.08 11.26
CA ASN A 486 0.46 -2.64 11.42
C ASN A 486 -0.57 -2.10 12.42
N ASN A 487 -0.15 -1.18 13.28
CA ASN A 487 -1.02 -0.49 14.22
C ASN A 487 -1.81 0.63 13.51
N GLY A 488 -2.65 0.26 12.56
CA GLY A 488 -3.48 1.18 11.78
C GLY A 488 -4.14 0.48 10.61
N THR A 489 -4.48 1.23 9.56
CA THR A 489 -4.97 0.60 8.33
C THR A 489 -3.80 -0.01 7.55
N GLY A 490 -3.95 -1.25 7.06
CA GLY A 490 -2.91 -1.94 6.29
C GLY A 490 -2.61 -1.23 4.96
N LEU A 491 -3.64 -1.00 4.14
CA LEU A 491 -3.56 -0.25 2.88
C LEU A 491 -4.77 0.68 2.72
N TRP A 492 -4.54 1.99 2.59
CA TRP A 492 -5.58 3.02 2.46
C TRP A 492 -5.40 3.85 1.19
N PHE A 493 -6.39 3.82 0.31
CA PHE A 493 -6.55 4.77 -0.79
C PHE A 493 -7.57 5.84 -0.40
N ASP A 494 -7.21 7.10 -0.56
CA ASP A 494 -8.01 8.25 -0.13
C ASP A 494 -7.91 9.40 -1.16
N GLU A 495 -8.63 10.49 -0.91
CA GLU A 495 -8.47 11.81 -1.53
C GLU A 495 -8.38 11.76 -3.07
N SER A 496 -9.46 11.36 -3.75
CA SER A 496 -9.54 11.35 -5.23
C SER A 496 -8.50 10.46 -5.92
N SER A 497 -8.25 9.26 -5.40
CA SER A 497 -7.40 8.27 -6.06
C SER A 497 -8.18 7.49 -7.15
N PHE A 498 -7.53 7.16 -8.27
CA PHE A 498 -8.21 6.68 -9.49
C PHE A 498 -7.48 5.52 -10.18
N ASP A 499 -8.23 4.64 -10.84
CA ASP A 499 -7.69 3.52 -11.65
C ASP A 499 -6.76 2.60 -10.85
N LEU A 500 -7.30 2.10 -9.74
CA LEU A 500 -6.58 1.33 -8.74
C LEU A 500 -6.65 -0.17 -9.05
N THR A 501 -5.58 -0.91 -8.75
CA THR A 501 -5.56 -2.38 -8.82
C THR A 501 -4.76 -2.93 -7.66
N VAL A 502 -5.45 -3.67 -6.78
CA VAL A 502 -4.91 -4.36 -5.61
C VAL A 502 -5.11 -5.85 -5.85
N SER A 503 -4.02 -6.60 -6.13
CA SER A 503 -4.16 -8.03 -6.44
C SER A 503 -3.05 -8.97 -5.98
N GLY A 504 -3.42 -10.13 -5.44
CA GLY A 504 -2.48 -11.15 -4.99
C GLY A 504 -1.82 -10.84 -3.64
N ASN A 505 -2.43 -9.96 -2.82
CA ASN A 505 -1.84 -9.48 -1.57
C ASN A 505 -2.38 -10.23 -0.35
N GLU A 506 -1.54 -10.37 0.69
CA GLU A 506 -1.93 -10.75 2.03
C GLU A 506 -2.09 -9.48 2.90
N ILE A 507 -3.24 -9.33 3.57
CA ILE A 507 -3.59 -8.15 4.35
C ILE A 507 -4.15 -8.62 5.70
N VAL A 508 -3.28 -8.78 6.70
CA VAL A 508 -3.54 -9.67 7.85
C VAL A 508 -3.32 -8.99 9.22
N GLY A 509 -4.31 -9.05 10.10
CA GLY A 509 -4.12 -8.74 11.53
C GLY A 509 -3.80 -7.28 11.86
N ASN A 510 -4.08 -6.33 10.97
CA ASN A 510 -3.87 -4.90 11.25
C ASN A 510 -4.91 -4.39 12.28
N SER A 511 -4.54 -3.45 13.14
CA SER A 511 -5.43 -2.96 14.22
C SER A 511 -6.52 -1.99 13.73
N GLY A 512 -6.36 -1.41 12.55
CA GLY A 512 -7.37 -0.64 11.82
C GLY A 512 -8.07 -1.49 10.77
N HIS A 513 -8.33 -0.93 9.59
CA HIS A 513 -8.90 -1.67 8.46
C HIS A 513 -7.81 -2.50 7.74
N GLY A 514 -8.19 -3.56 7.04
CA GLY A 514 -7.28 -4.24 6.11
C GLY A 514 -7.01 -3.36 4.90
N LEU A 515 -8.02 -3.23 4.04
CA LEU A 515 -8.04 -2.39 2.86
C LEU A 515 -9.14 -1.33 2.99
N SER A 516 -8.77 -0.05 2.91
CA SER A 516 -9.69 1.08 2.84
C SER A 516 -9.59 1.76 1.47
N VAL A 517 -10.73 2.02 0.84
CA VAL A 517 -10.85 2.72 -0.44
C VAL A 517 -11.89 3.82 -0.30
N GLU A 518 -11.44 5.07 -0.29
CA GLU A 518 -12.21 6.22 0.15
C GLU A 518 -12.18 7.38 -0.86
N ILE A 519 -13.35 7.99 -1.10
CA ILE A 519 -13.56 9.16 -1.99
C ILE A 519 -12.80 9.06 -3.32
N SER A 520 -12.81 7.87 -3.91
CA SER A 520 -12.01 7.42 -5.05
C SER A 520 -12.91 6.91 -6.20
N ALA A 521 -12.33 6.45 -7.31
CA ALA A 521 -13.11 5.80 -8.38
C ALA A 521 -12.27 4.84 -9.25
N ARG A 522 -12.95 3.88 -9.90
CA ARG A 522 -12.38 2.87 -10.81
C ARG A 522 -11.32 2.00 -10.13
N VAL A 523 -11.75 0.92 -9.49
CA VAL A 523 -10.93 0.13 -8.55
C VAL A 523 -11.11 -1.36 -8.81
N VAL A 524 -10.02 -2.14 -8.75
CA VAL A 524 -10.09 -3.60 -8.73
C VAL A 524 -9.41 -4.14 -7.48
N VAL A 525 -10.14 -4.98 -6.75
CA VAL A 525 -9.63 -5.77 -5.62
C VAL A 525 -9.79 -7.24 -6.00
N ALA A 526 -8.71 -7.90 -6.42
CA ALA A 526 -8.77 -9.27 -6.95
C ALA A 526 -7.72 -10.22 -6.38
N ASP A 527 -8.06 -11.46 -6.04
CA ASP A 527 -7.09 -12.49 -5.61
C ASP A 527 -6.37 -12.19 -4.27
N ASN A 528 -6.94 -11.38 -3.38
CA ASN A 528 -6.32 -11.02 -2.11
C ASN A 528 -6.82 -11.88 -0.93
N VAL A 529 -5.94 -12.15 0.03
CA VAL A 529 -6.26 -12.75 1.33
C VAL A 529 -6.32 -11.64 2.37
N VAL A 530 -7.50 -11.42 2.96
CA VAL A 530 -7.75 -10.31 3.89
C VAL A 530 -8.31 -10.88 5.19
N ALA A 531 -7.46 -11.00 6.22
CA ALA A 531 -7.75 -11.81 7.41
C ALA A 531 -7.52 -11.06 8.73
N GLU A 532 -8.38 -11.32 9.72
CA GLU A 532 -8.18 -10.95 11.14
C GLU A 532 -7.90 -9.46 11.44
N ASN A 533 -8.15 -8.56 10.48
CA ASN A 533 -8.05 -7.12 10.72
C ASN A 533 -9.15 -6.70 11.69
N THR A 534 -8.80 -5.89 12.70
CA THR A 534 -9.71 -5.55 13.82
C THR A 534 -10.87 -4.67 13.34
N GLY A 535 -10.61 -3.76 12.40
CA GLY A 535 -11.61 -3.01 11.66
C GLY A 535 -12.18 -3.79 10.46
N HIS A 536 -12.61 -3.09 9.42
CA HIS A 536 -13.20 -3.75 8.25
C HIS A 536 -12.11 -4.41 7.38
N GLY A 537 -12.39 -5.58 6.81
CA GLY A 537 -11.48 -6.26 5.88
C GLY A 537 -11.34 -5.43 4.60
N LEU A 538 -12.46 -5.16 3.93
CA LEU A 538 -12.58 -4.15 2.89
C LEU A 538 -13.61 -3.09 3.29
N LYS A 539 -13.18 -1.82 3.35
CA LYS A 539 -14.04 -0.64 3.44
C LYS A 539 -14.07 0.08 2.09
N ILE A 540 -15.25 0.19 1.47
CA ILE A 540 -15.49 1.03 0.30
C ILE A 540 -16.33 2.21 0.78
N ASN A 541 -15.79 3.42 0.69
CA ASN A 541 -16.42 4.63 1.20
C ASN A 541 -16.51 5.69 0.09
N ASN A 542 -17.73 6.13 -0.26
CA ASN A 542 -18.00 7.13 -1.29
C ASN A 542 -17.21 6.92 -2.62
N THR A 543 -17.18 5.69 -3.15
CA THR A 543 -16.28 5.29 -4.26
C THR A 543 -17.04 4.55 -5.36
N SER A 544 -16.84 4.92 -6.63
CA SER A 544 -17.53 4.30 -7.79
C SER A 544 -16.64 3.33 -8.58
N ASP A 545 -17.29 2.49 -9.40
CA ASP A 545 -16.68 1.63 -10.41
C ASP A 545 -15.70 0.60 -9.81
N VAL A 546 -16.15 -0.16 -8.81
CA VAL A 546 -15.34 -1.13 -8.07
C VAL A 546 -15.64 -2.57 -8.48
N GLU A 547 -14.61 -3.31 -8.89
CA GLU A 547 -14.69 -4.76 -9.12
C GLU A 547 -14.02 -5.51 -7.95
N VAL A 548 -14.75 -6.35 -7.21
CA VAL A 548 -14.21 -7.15 -6.09
C VAL A 548 -14.35 -8.64 -6.43
N TRP A 549 -13.25 -9.26 -6.88
CA TRP A 549 -13.24 -10.62 -7.44
C TRP A 549 -12.36 -11.60 -6.65
N ASN A 550 -12.85 -12.80 -6.35
CA ASN A 550 -11.98 -13.92 -5.92
C ASN A 550 -11.08 -13.62 -4.70
N ASN A 551 -11.48 -12.75 -3.79
CA ASN A 551 -10.76 -12.52 -2.53
C ASN A 551 -11.25 -13.49 -1.44
N SER A 552 -10.47 -13.69 -0.38
CA SER A 552 -10.95 -14.29 0.87
C SER A 552 -10.96 -13.25 1.99
N PHE A 553 -12.13 -13.04 2.60
CA PHE A 553 -12.32 -12.17 3.75
C PHE A 553 -12.62 -13.03 4.97
N ILE A 554 -11.64 -13.13 5.88
CA ILE A 554 -11.64 -14.12 6.98
C ILE A 554 -11.59 -13.40 8.34
N SER A 555 -12.59 -13.62 9.20
CA SER A 555 -12.58 -13.21 10.62
C SER A 555 -12.35 -11.71 10.95
N ASN A 556 -12.38 -10.81 9.95
CA ASN A 556 -12.22 -9.36 10.17
C ASN A 556 -13.41 -8.77 10.98
N GLY A 557 -13.23 -7.54 11.50
CA GLY A 557 -14.28 -6.72 12.14
C GLY A 557 -15.60 -6.75 11.37
N ARG A 558 -15.64 -6.19 10.16
CA ARG A 558 -16.66 -6.53 9.15
C ARG A 558 -15.92 -7.01 7.89
N PRO A 559 -16.24 -8.16 7.27
CA PRO A 559 -15.51 -8.67 6.12
C PRO A 559 -15.55 -7.72 4.92
N ILE A 560 -16.74 -7.31 4.48
CA ILE A 560 -16.95 -6.26 3.47
C ILE A 560 -17.93 -5.22 4.00
N ASN A 561 -17.53 -3.96 4.02
CA ASN A 561 -18.37 -2.83 4.38
C ASN A 561 -18.35 -1.78 3.25
N ILE A 562 -19.54 -1.41 2.78
CA ILE A 562 -19.76 -0.39 1.76
C ILE A 562 -20.58 0.72 2.42
N VAL A 563 -20.03 1.93 2.46
CA VAL A 563 -20.62 3.08 3.16
C VAL A 563 -20.73 4.27 2.21
N GLN A 564 -21.86 4.95 2.28
CA GLN A 564 -22.04 6.28 1.72
C GLN A 564 -22.24 7.28 2.87
N ASP A 565 -21.49 8.39 2.86
CA ASP A 565 -21.71 9.54 3.75
C ASP A 565 -22.17 10.78 2.97
N ALA A 566 -22.18 11.96 3.60
CA ALA A 566 -22.67 13.20 3.00
C ALA A 566 -21.66 13.95 2.08
N ARG A 567 -20.40 13.51 1.96
CA ARG A 567 -19.39 14.14 1.09
C ARG A 567 -19.75 13.96 -0.39
N ARG A 568 -19.48 14.96 -1.23
CA ARG A 568 -19.74 14.96 -2.68
C ARG A 568 -18.62 15.72 -3.40
N ALA A 569 -18.10 15.21 -4.52
CA ALA A 569 -17.03 15.87 -5.27
C ALA A 569 -17.44 17.23 -5.89
N SER A 570 -18.73 17.54 -5.89
CA SER A 570 -19.27 18.84 -6.27
C SER A 570 -19.14 19.92 -5.18
N ASP A 571 -18.79 19.58 -3.94
CA ASP A 571 -18.51 20.57 -2.88
C ASP A 571 -17.00 20.82 -2.70
N ARG A 572 -16.55 21.95 -3.24
CA ARG A 572 -15.17 22.45 -3.14
C ARG A 572 -14.70 22.77 -1.71
N ARG A 573 -15.60 22.77 -0.72
CA ARG A 573 -15.27 23.01 0.69
C ARG A 573 -14.87 21.72 1.42
N THR A 574 -15.33 20.57 0.93
CA THR A 574 -14.95 19.27 1.47
C THR A 574 -13.50 18.97 1.06
N PRO A 575 -12.63 18.52 1.98
CA PRO A 575 -11.25 18.11 1.67
C PRO A 575 -11.22 16.86 0.77
N GLY A 576 -10.05 16.51 0.25
CA GLY A 576 -9.86 15.31 -0.58
C GLY A 576 -9.75 15.53 -2.10
N HIS A 577 -10.06 16.72 -2.63
CA HIS A 577 -9.88 17.00 -4.07
C HIS A 577 -8.41 16.90 -4.50
N ASP A 578 -8.14 16.36 -5.70
CA ASP A 578 -6.85 16.52 -6.37
C ASP A 578 -6.76 17.91 -7.05
N PRO A 579 -5.94 18.86 -6.55
CA PRO A 579 -5.86 20.22 -7.08
C PRO A 579 -5.21 20.31 -8.48
N ARG A 580 -4.70 19.20 -9.02
CA ARG A 580 -4.16 19.12 -10.39
C ARG A 580 -5.26 19.00 -11.44
N GLN A 581 -6.48 18.64 -11.04
CA GLN A 581 -7.61 18.36 -11.93
C GLN A 581 -8.50 19.59 -12.14
N HIS A 582 -9.29 19.58 -13.21
CA HIS A 582 -10.37 20.56 -13.37
C HIS A 582 -11.46 20.31 -12.30
N PHE A 583 -12.10 21.39 -11.82
CA PHE A 583 -13.14 21.29 -10.79
C PHE A 583 -14.56 21.54 -11.37
N PRO A 584 -15.56 20.69 -11.08
CA PRO A 584 -15.43 19.36 -10.47
C PRO A 584 -14.71 18.40 -11.43
N ASP A 585 -14.01 17.42 -10.87
CA ASP A 585 -13.32 16.39 -11.65
C ASP A 585 -14.38 15.45 -12.25
N PRO A 586 -14.49 15.32 -13.59
CA PRO A 586 -15.52 14.50 -14.23
C PRO A 586 -15.32 12.99 -14.00
N LEU A 587 -14.20 12.58 -13.39
CA LEU A 587 -13.89 11.20 -13.01
C LEU A 587 -14.08 10.93 -11.51
N MET A 588 -14.59 11.91 -10.73
CA MET A 588 -14.84 11.78 -9.29
C MET A 588 -16.24 12.27 -8.93
N THR A 589 -17.04 11.38 -8.33
CA THR A 589 -18.37 11.70 -7.81
C THR A 589 -18.38 11.90 -6.29
N TRP A 590 -17.55 11.12 -5.59
CA TRP A 590 -17.66 10.79 -4.15
C TRP A 590 -19.05 10.25 -3.77
N ILE A 591 -19.60 9.45 -4.69
CA ILE A 591 -20.88 8.75 -4.60
C ILE A 591 -20.56 7.30 -4.95
N ASN A 592 -20.97 6.35 -4.11
CA ASN A 592 -20.94 4.93 -4.45
C ASN A 592 -21.78 4.72 -5.71
N GLY A 593 -21.12 4.38 -6.81
CA GLY A 593 -21.73 3.85 -8.02
C GLY A 593 -21.39 2.35 -8.16
N SER A 594 -21.55 1.81 -9.36
CA SER A 594 -21.37 0.37 -9.66
C SER A 594 -20.24 -0.30 -8.86
N ILE A 595 -20.62 -1.20 -7.94
CA ILE A 595 -19.72 -2.03 -7.14
C ILE A 595 -20.14 -3.48 -7.32
N ASP A 596 -19.28 -4.27 -7.95
CA ASP A 596 -19.57 -5.64 -8.38
C ASP A 596 -18.79 -6.66 -7.51
N LEU A 597 -19.50 -7.35 -6.62
CA LEU A 597 -18.93 -8.34 -5.69
C LEU A 597 -19.10 -9.75 -6.28
N ARG A 598 -18.00 -10.38 -6.72
CA ARG A 598 -18.05 -11.65 -7.46
C ARG A 598 -17.05 -12.68 -6.94
N ASN A 599 -17.45 -13.95 -6.89
CA ASN A 599 -16.56 -15.08 -6.60
C ASN A 599 -15.75 -15.00 -5.29
N ASN A 600 -16.10 -14.13 -4.34
CA ASN A 600 -15.35 -13.99 -3.09
C ASN A 600 -15.75 -15.07 -2.07
N VAL A 601 -14.86 -15.34 -1.11
CA VAL A 601 -15.14 -16.17 0.06
C VAL A 601 -15.20 -15.26 1.27
N ILE A 602 -16.32 -15.25 1.98
CA ILE A 602 -16.60 -14.32 3.07
C ILE A 602 -16.96 -15.16 4.30
N THR A 603 -16.04 -15.30 5.26
CA THR A 603 -16.14 -16.28 6.35
C THR A 603 -15.79 -15.71 7.72
N GLY A 604 -16.73 -15.79 8.65
CA GLY A 604 -16.55 -15.29 10.01
C GLY A 604 -16.46 -13.76 10.10
N THR A 605 -16.62 -13.23 11.31
CA THR A 605 -16.55 -11.80 11.63
C THR A 605 -16.52 -11.63 13.14
N THR A 606 -15.86 -10.59 13.64
CA THR A 606 -15.91 -10.20 15.06
C THR A 606 -16.99 -9.16 15.38
N ALA A 607 -17.66 -8.60 14.36
CA ALA A 607 -18.83 -7.74 14.51
C ALA A 607 -20.13 -8.40 13.99
N ASN A 608 -20.98 -7.65 13.29
CA ASN A 608 -22.42 -7.93 13.18
C ASN A 608 -22.90 -8.53 11.85
N CYS A 609 -22.16 -8.39 10.74
CA CYS A 609 -22.59 -8.79 9.40
C CYS A 609 -21.41 -9.20 8.51
N LEU A 610 -21.66 -10.01 7.46
CA LEU A 610 -20.64 -10.43 6.49
C LEU A 610 -20.49 -9.43 5.33
N LEU A 611 -21.63 -9.03 4.74
CA LEU A 611 -21.70 -7.99 3.72
C LEU A 611 -22.58 -6.84 4.23
N CYS A 612 -22.01 -5.65 4.39
CA CYS A 612 -22.64 -4.56 5.13
C CYS A 612 -22.71 -3.30 4.27
N VAL A 613 -23.85 -3.05 3.60
CA VAL A 613 -24.08 -1.91 2.71
C VAL A 613 -25.00 -0.89 3.37
N GLU A 614 -24.50 0.31 3.65
CA GLU A 614 -25.18 1.35 4.43
C GLU A 614 -25.01 2.75 3.79
N ASP A 615 -25.99 3.64 3.98
CA ASP A 615 -25.89 5.06 3.58
C ASP A 615 -26.26 5.96 4.76
N TYR A 616 -25.24 6.52 5.42
CA TYR A 616 -25.36 7.46 6.53
C TYR A 616 -25.77 8.87 6.08
N SER A 617 -25.87 9.13 4.77
CA SER A 617 -26.51 10.33 4.23
C SER A 617 -28.03 10.20 4.07
N HIS A 618 -28.58 8.99 4.24
CA HIS A 618 -30.00 8.62 4.15
C HIS A 618 -30.69 9.13 2.87
N GLN A 619 -30.02 8.99 1.73
CA GLN A 619 -30.43 9.49 0.42
C GLN A 619 -30.59 8.40 -0.64
N MET A 620 -29.81 7.32 -0.58
CA MET A 620 -29.57 6.37 -1.67
C MET A 620 -29.71 4.91 -1.22
N SER A 621 -30.57 4.13 -1.88
CA SER A 621 -30.60 2.68 -1.70
C SER A 621 -29.36 2.02 -2.32
N ALA A 622 -29.11 0.75 -1.97
CA ALA A 622 -28.03 -0.01 -2.59
C ALA A 622 -28.26 -0.30 -4.09
N GLU A 623 -29.51 -0.26 -4.57
CA GLU A 623 -29.84 -0.28 -5.99
C GLU A 623 -29.56 1.06 -6.67
N GLU A 624 -29.78 2.19 -5.99
CA GLU A 624 -29.42 3.54 -6.48
C GLU A 624 -27.89 3.77 -6.46
N MET A 625 -27.16 3.01 -5.64
CA MET A 625 -25.69 2.89 -5.66
C MET A 625 -25.18 1.82 -6.65
N GLU A 626 -26.06 1.16 -7.40
CA GLU A 626 -25.71 0.09 -8.36
C GLU A 626 -24.86 -1.06 -7.77
N ILE A 627 -25.03 -1.38 -6.48
CA ILE A 627 -24.31 -2.47 -5.81
C ILE A 627 -24.84 -3.83 -6.30
N ALA A 628 -23.96 -4.73 -6.71
CA ALA A 628 -24.30 -6.06 -7.19
C ALA A 628 -23.49 -7.16 -6.50
N THR A 629 -24.10 -8.34 -6.30
CA THR A 629 -23.43 -9.53 -5.75
C THR A 629 -23.91 -10.80 -6.45
N SER A 630 -22.96 -11.66 -6.86
CA SER A 630 -23.25 -13.00 -7.40
C SER A 630 -22.00 -13.90 -7.42
N GLY A 631 -22.17 -15.18 -7.09
CA GLY A 631 -21.12 -16.20 -7.12
C GLY A 631 -20.21 -16.23 -5.89
N ASN A 632 -20.53 -15.49 -4.84
CA ASN A 632 -19.77 -15.46 -3.58
C ASN A 632 -20.20 -16.59 -2.63
N VAL A 633 -19.28 -17.07 -1.80
CA VAL A 633 -19.58 -18.00 -0.70
C VAL A 633 -19.57 -17.22 0.62
N LEU A 634 -20.72 -17.18 1.29
CA LEU A 634 -20.91 -16.56 2.59
C LEU A 634 -20.99 -17.67 3.66
N HIS A 635 -20.00 -17.74 4.55
CA HIS A 635 -19.88 -18.78 5.56
C HIS A 635 -19.99 -18.25 7.00
N ARG A 636 -20.72 -19.00 7.83
CA ARG A 636 -20.95 -18.71 9.25
C ARG A 636 -20.75 -19.96 10.10
N SER A 637 -20.15 -19.85 11.30
CA SER A 637 -20.00 -21.01 12.20
C SER A 637 -21.34 -21.58 12.68
N SER A 638 -22.41 -20.78 12.64
CA SER A 638 -23.79 -21.26 12.68
C SER A 638 -24.72 -20.32 11.92
N GLY A 639 -25.94 -20.76 11.62
CA GLY A 639 -27.00 -19.91 11.03
C GLY A 639 -27.43 -18.71 11.89
N THR A 640 -26.81 -18.48 13.04
CA THR A 640 -27.04 -17.35 13.95
C THR A 640 -25.75 -16.63 14.37
N SER A 641 -24.57 -16.96 13.81
CA SER A 641 -23.29 -16.37 14.22
C SER A 641 -22.37 -16.07 13.01
N PRO A 642 -22.30 -14.82 12.52
CA PRO A 642 -23.06 -13.64 12.96
C PRO A 642 -24.57 -13.81 12.75
N ALA A 643 -25.38 -13.07 13.52
CA ALA A 643 -26.84 -13.14 13.40
C ALA A 643 -27.33 -12.58 12.06
N TRP A 644 -26.66 -11.55 11.53
CA TRP A 644 -27.01 -10.91 10.25
C TRP A 644 -26.04 -11.40 9.17
N LEU A 645 -26.58 -11.76 8.00
CA LEU A 645 -25.79 -12.15 6.84
C LEU A 645 -25.45 -10.92 6.00
N VAL A 646 -26.48 -10.12 5.69
CA VAL A 646 -26.40 -8.91 4.86
C VAL A 646 -27.11 -7.73 5.53
N ILE A 647 -26.48 -6.55 5.53
CA ILE A 647 -27.15 -5.25 5.70
C ILE A 647 -27.23 -4.58 4.32
N TRP A 648 -28.37 -3.97 4.01
CA TRP A 648 -28.63 -3.41 2.68
C TRP A 648 -29.35 -2.05 2.77
N SER A 649 -28.73 -0.99 2.24
CA SER A 649 -29.28 0.37 2.29
C SER A 649 -30.63 0.47 1.57
N ARG A 650 -31.57 1.18 2.20
CA ARG A 650 -32.86 1.59 1.61
C ARG A 650 -32.96 3.12 1.47
N GLY A 651 -31.82 3.81 1.47
CA GLY A 651 -31.72 5.26 1.36
C GLY A 651 -32.40 5.98 2.51
N ARG A 652 -33.60 6.49 2.27
CA ARG A 652 -34.37 7.29 3.25
C ARG A 652 -34.98 6.47 4.39
N GLU A 653 -35.00 5.15 4.27
CA GLU A 653 -35.43 4.24 5.34
C GLU A 653 -34.24 3.50 5.95
N GLU A 654 -34.37 3.09 7.21
CA GLU A 654 -33.41 2.23 7.92
C GLU A 654 -32.95 1.03 7.06
N PRO A 655 -31.65 0.70 7.03
CA PRO A 655 -31.14 -0.43 6.26
C PRO A 655 -31.87 -1.74 6.55
N ALA A 656 -32.13 -2.53 5.50
CA ALA A 656 -32.72 -3.84 5.64
C ALA A 656 -31.68 -4.85 6.15
N VAL A 657 -32.06 -5.62 7.18
CA VAL A 657 -31.21 -6.65 7.79
C VAL A 657 -31.71 -8.03 7.39
N PHE A 658 -30.87 -8.79 6.71
CA PHE A 658 -31.18 -10.15 6.24
C PHE A 658 -30.36 -11.19 6.99
N THR A 659 -31.05 -12.15 7.63
CA THR A 659 -30.43 -13.22 8.43
C THR A 659 -30.20 -14.53 7.66
N THR A 660 -30.67 -14.62 6.41
CA THR A 660 -30.44 -15.73 5.47
C THR A 660 -30.42 -15.23 4.02
N LEU A 661 -29.65 -15.90 3.16
CA LEU A 661 -29.45 -15.54 1.76
C LEU A 661 -30.74 -15.63 0.93
N GLY A 662 -31.58 -16.62 1.23
CA GLY A 662 -32.88 -16.79 0.57
C GLY A 662 -33.85 -15.63 0.81
N ARG A 663 -33.78 -14.96 1.99
CA ARG A 663 -34.57 -13.75 2.26
C ARG A 663 -34.05 -12.54 1.50
N PHE A 664 -32.73 -12.37 1.45
CA PHE A 664 -32.08 -11.31 0.69
C PHE A 664 -32.41 -11.42 -0.81
N ARG A 665 -32.09 -12.57 -1.42
CA ARG A 665 -32.37 -12.90 -2.83
C ARG A 665 -33.83 -12.67 -3.23
N ASN A 666 -34.79 -12.99 -2.36
CA ASN A 666 -36.22 -12.77 -2.61
C ASN A 666 -36.66 -11.30 -2.45
N ALA A 667 -35.96 -10.49 -1.66
CA ALA A 667 -36.31 -9.09 -1.44
C ALA A 667 -35.70 -8.15 -2.50
N THR A 668 -34.49 -8.44 -2.98
CA THR A 668 -33.71 -7.54 -3.85
C THR A 668 -33.45 -8.09 -5.25
N GLY A 669 -33.62 -9.40 -5.48
CA GLY A 669 -33.25 -10.06 -6.75
C GLY A 669 -31.73 -10.21 -6.98
N GLN A 670 -30.92 -9.75 -6.02
CA GLN A 670 -29.46 -9.88 -5.98
C GLN A 670 -29.03 -11.32 -5.64
N ALA A 671 -27.72 -11.54 -5.53
CA ALA A 671 -27.14 -12.74 -4.96
C ALA A 671 -27.53 -14.01 -5.71
N LYS A 672 -27.65 -13.96 -7.05
CA LYS A 672 -28.27 -15.05 -7.83
C LYS A 672 -27.52 -16.36 -7.72
N HIS A 673 -26.21 -16.33 -7.88
CA HIS A 673 -25.33 -17.50 -7.79
C HIS A 673 -24.62 -17.62 -6.43
N ASP A 674 -24.78 -16.68 -5.50
CA ASP A 674 -24.20 -16.76 -4.16
C ASP A 674 -24.63 -18.05 -3.41
N MET A 675 -23.75 -18.56 -2.55
CA MET A 675 -24.00 -19.73 -1.70
C MET A 675 -23.82 -19.37 -0.22
N GLU A 676 -24.77 -19.79 0.62
CA GLU A 676 -24.66 -19.70 2.08
C GLU A 676 -24.22 -21.05 2.65
N LEU A 677 -23.15 -21.06 3.46
CA LEU A 677 -22.65 -22.23 4.16
C LEU A 677 -22.71 -22.01 5.68
N THR A 678 -22.94 -23.09 6.43
CA THR A 678 -22.87 -23.06 7.90
C THR A 678 -22.23 -24.30 8.48
N GLY A 679 -21.25 -24.14 9.38
CA GLY A 679 -20.67 -25.23 10.17
C GLY A 679 -19.17 -25.09 10.41
N ASP A 680 -18.43 -26.14 10.04
CA ASP A 680 -16.98 -26.23 10.23
C ASP A 680 -16.22 -25.15 9.43
N ALA A 681 -15.06 -24.73 9.94
CA ALA A 681 -14.26 -23.68 9.33
C ALA A 681 -13.80 -24.04 7.90
N ILE A 682 -14.02 -23.12 6.96
CA ILE A 682 -13.69 -23.29 5.53
C ILE A 682 -12.34 -22.67 5.12
N ALA A 683 -11.60 -22.12 6.06
CA ALA A 683 -10.26 -21.58 5.86
C ALA A 683 -9.35 -22.07 6.99
N ASP A 684 -8.10 -22.35 6.66
CA ASP A 684 -7.07 -22.71 7.62
C ASP A 684 -6.74 -21.51 8.54
N PRO A 685 -6.69 -21.68 9.87
CA PRO A 685 -6.58 -20.57 10.84
C PRO A 685 -5.13 -20.06 11.04
N THR A 686 -4.20 -20.38 10.15
CA THR A 686 -2.80 -19.92 10.26
C THR A 686 -2.21 -19.54 8.90
N THR A 687 -2.63 -20.22 7.83
CA THR A 687 -2.26 -19.90 6.43
C THR A 687 -3.38 -19.19 5.67
N PHE A 688 -4.57 -19.04 6.27
CA PHE A 688 -5.76 -18.40 5.69
C PHE A 688 -6.24 -18.99 4.35
N ARG A 689 -5.70 -20.15 3.96
CA ARG A 689 -6.03 -20.87 2.73
C ARG A 689 -7.46 -21.43 2.81
N VAL A 690 -8.31 -21.00 1.87
CA VAL A 690 -9.68 -21.52 1.71
C VAL A 690 -9.64 -22.95 1.18
N SER A 691 -10.44 -23.83 1.78
CA SER A 691 -10.53 -25.25 1.44
C SER A 691 -11.02 -25.51 0.02
N ASP A 692 -10.47 -26.56 -0.63
CA ASP A 692 -10.87 -26.98 -1.98
C ASP A 692 -12.36 -27.34 -2.09
N THR A 693 -12.99 -27.73 -0.98
CA THR A 693 -14.44 -28.00 -0.92
C THR A 693 -15.30 -26.76 -1.14
N VAL A 694 -14.76 -25.56 -0.90
CA VAL A 694 -15.43 -24.28 -1.16
C VAL A 694 -15.10 -23.72 -2.55
N ARG A 695 -13.94 -24.04 -3.13
CA ARG A 695 -13.50 -23.61 -4.48
C ARG A 695 -14.33 -24.22 -5.64
N SER A 696 -15.59 -24.62 -5.40
CA SER A 696 -16.43 -25.37 -6.35
C SER A 696 -16.99 -24.49 -7.48
N SER A 697 -16.90 -24.98 -8.71
CA SER A 697 -17.35 -24.29 -9.94
C SER A 697 -18.87 -24.22 -10.13
N VAL A 698 -19.67 -24.65 -9.15
CA VAL A 698 -21.15 -24.56 -9.18
C VAL A 698 -21.64 -23.15 -8.80
N VAL A 699 -20.81 -22.42 -8.05
CA VAL A 699 -21.12 -21.10 -7.50
C VAL A 699 -20.48 -19.98 -8.35
N ALA A 700 -19.28 -20.21 -8.86
CA ALA A 700 -18.50 -19.19 -9.59
C ALA A 700 -19.20 -18.64 -10.85
N GLU A 701 -19.10 -17.32 -11.02
CA GLU A 701 -19.28 -16.62 -12.30
C GLU A 701 -17.99 -16.74 -13.15
N PRO A 702 -18.09 -16.76 -14.49
CA PRO A 702 -16.92 -16.89 -15.38
C PRO A 702 -16.04 -15.62 -15.35
N LEU A 703 -14.74 -15.81 -15.11
CA LEU A 703 -13.79 -14.69 -15.02
C LEU A 703 -13.65 -13.87 -16.32
N PRO A 704 -13.85 -12.53 -16.29
CA PRO A 704 -13.49 -11.64 -17.38
C PRO A 704 -11.97 -11.65 -17.67
N ASP A 705 -11.57 -11.38 -18.91
CA ASP A 705 -10.16 -11.39 -19.35
C ASP A 705 -9.22 -10.59 -18.42
N ARG A 706 -9.65 -9.39 -17.99
CA ARG A 706 -8.90 -8.52 -17.07
C ARG A 706 -8.61 -9.19 -15.73
N ILE A 707 -9.62 -9.85 -15.16
CA ILE A 707 -9.54 -10.48 -13.83
C ILE A 707 -8.75 -11.78 -13.92
N ALA A 708 -9.03 -12.61 -14.94
CA ALA A 708 -8.27 -13.82 -15.22
C ALA A 708 -6.76 -13.55 -15.38
N ALA A 709 -6.40 -12.44 -16.04
CA ALA A 709 -5.01 -12.01 -16.18
C ALA A 709 -4.34 -11.62 -14.85
N LEU A 710 -5.07 -10.99 -13.92
CA LEU A 710 -4.55 -10.67 -12.57
C LEU A 710 -4.33 -11.96 -11.75
N LEU A 711 -5.31 -12.88 -11.79
CA LEU A 711 -5.29 -14.19 -11.14
C LEU A 711 -4.33 -15.21 -11.81
N ARG A 712 -3.71 -14.85 -12.94
CA ARG A 712 -2.78 -15.70 -13.74
C ARG A 712 -3.43 -17.01 -14.25
N VAL A 713 -4.75 -16.99 -14.47
CA VAL A 713 -5.56 -18.12 -14.95
C VAL A 713 -6.16 -17.86 -16.35
N PRO A 714 -6.67 -18.88 -17.07
CA PRO A 714 -7.39 -18.68 -18.31
C PRO A 714 -8.68 -17.86 -18.14
N SER A 715 -9.03 -17.04 -19.14
CA SER A 715 -10.33 -16.38 -19.25
C SER A 715 -11.50 -17.36 -19.17
N GLY A 716 -12.60 -16.97 -18.53
CA GLY A 716 -13.79 -17.81 -18.35
C GLY A 716 -13.61 -18.96 -17.35
N SER A 717 -12.47 -19.03 -16.66
CA SER A 717 -12.28 -19.89 -15.47
C SER A 717 -13.42 -19.70 -14.46
N LEU A 718 -13.84 -20.80 -13.82
CA LEU A 718 -14.92 -20.85 -12.82
C LEU A 718 -14.31 -21.22 -11.46
N LEU A 719 -13.87 -20.21 -10.72
CA LEU A 719 -13.13 -20.33 -9.46
C LEU A 719 -13.75 -19.41 -8.40
N VAL A 720 -13.75 -19.83 -7.13
CA VAL A 720 -14.20 -19.01 -5.98
C VAL A 720 -13.05 -18.88 -4.98
N GLY A 721 -12.82 -17.67 -4.48
CA GLY A 721 -11.69 -17.31 -3.61
C GLY A 721 -10.34 -17.22 -4.34
N PRO A 722 -9.25 -16.94 -3.60
CA PRO A 722 -7.93 -16.72 -4.18
C PRO A 722 -7.33 -17.98 -4.80
N VAL A 723 -6.45 -17.80 -5.78
CA VAL A 723 -5.84 -18.87 -6.57
C VAL A 723 -4.52 -19.34 -5.96
N GLY A 724 -3.69 -18.43 -5.42
CA GLY A 724 -2.41 -18.71 -4.73
C GLY A 724 -2.49 -19.54 -3.46
#